data_AF-A0AAP0D473-F1
#
_entry.id   AF-A0AAP0D473-F1
#
_cell.length_a   1.000
_cell.length_b   1.000
_cell.length_c   1.000
_cell.angle_alpha   90.00
_cell.angle_beta   90.00
_cell.angle_gamma   90.00
#
_symmetry.space_group_name_H-M   'P 1'
#
loop_
_entity.id
_entity.type
_entity.pdbx_description
1 polymer ?
#
loop_
_entity_poly.entity_id
_entity_poly.type
_entity_poly.pdbx_seq_one_letter_code
_entity_poly.pdbx_strand_id
1 'polypeptide(L)'
;MSGLLLISLLLCLAFTTFAETHYRQFNVQEIAARRLCRNHRIVAVNGQFPGPTLEVRNGDSLVVKVTNSAPYNVTIHWHGVRQLRNPWADGPEYVTQCPIRAGGSYTYRFTITDQEGTLWWHAHSRWLRTTVYGALVIRPKLGSPYPFPAPKIEFPVILGEWWDRKVISVLRQALFTGAAPNISDAITINGQPGDLFRCSSQGTARLSVSKGDTVLLRVINAALNQQLFFSVANHKLTVVATDAVYTKQFTTNVIMLGPGQTTDVLLTADQQPGRYYMAARAYESAKNAPFDNTTATAILEYKLSATTSQPVLPQLPAYNDTNTVTAFSNQIKSPGKVIVPTKIDQNLFFAVGLGFFNCSPGPRCQGPNNTRFGASMNNVSFVLPKRASLLQAYTQNIPNIYTTDFPPVPPMQFDYTGNVPRGLWQPVKGTKLYKLKFGSNVQIVLQDTSIFSTEDHPVHLHGYHFYIVGQGFGNFNPARDTAGFNLVDPPQRNTIDVPVGGWAAIRFVADNPGVWFMHCHIDTHLAWGFAMAFIVENGVGESETLLPPPFDLPRFVIELNFKRKQLIINRTMNGLVLISLLLCFAFTTFAETHYHQFNVQEIAARRLCRNHRIVAVNGQFPGPTLEVRNGDSLVVKVTNSAPYNVTIHWHGVRQLRNPWADGPEYVTQCPIRPGGSYTYRFTITDQEGTLWWHAHSRWLRTTVYGALVIRPKLGSSYPFPNPKIEFPVILGEWWDRKVISVLRQALFTGGAPNISDAITINGQPGDLFRCSSQGTARLSVSKGDTVLLRVINAALNQQLFFSVANHKLTVVATDAIYTKQFTTNVIMLGPGQTTDVLLTADQQPGRYYMAARAYESAKNAPFDNTTATAILEYKLSAASQPILPQLPAYNDTNTVTAFSNQIKSPGKVIVPTKIDENLFFAVGLGFFNCSPGPRCQGPNNTRFGASMNNVSFVLPKRASLLQAYTQNIPNIYTTDFPPVPPMQFDYTGNVPRGLWQPVKGTKLYKLKFGSNVQIVLQDTSIFSTEDHPVHLHGYHFYIVGQGFGNFNPARDTAGFNLVDPPQRNTIDVPVGGWAAIRFVADNPGVWFMHCHIDTHLAWGFAMAFIVENGVGESETLLPPPFDLPQC
;
A
#
# COMPACT_ATOMS: atom_id res chain seq x y z
N MET A 1 -59.84 22.14 -49.33
CA MET A 1 -59.16 20.85 -49.09
C MET A 1 -58.33 20.98 -47.82
N SER A 2 -58.95 20.82 -46.64
CA SER A 2 -58.41 21.44 -45.41
C SER A 2 -58.52 20.55 -44.16
N GLY A 3 -58.77 19.24 -44.33
CA GLY A 3 -59.06 18.31 -43.23
C GLY A 3 -57.95 17.32 -42.85
N LEU A 4 -56.95 17.07 -43.71
CA LEU A 4 -55.97 15.99 -43.48
C LEU A 4 -54.68 16.42 -42.75
N LEU A 5 -54.18 17.64 -42.94
CA LEU A 5 -52.87 18.04 -42.37
C LEU A 5 -52.87 18.20 -40.83
N LEU A 6 -54.02 18.54 -40.22
CA LEU A 6 -54.07 18.76 -38.77
C LEU A 6 -54.02 17.44 -37.98
N ILE A 7 -54.51 16.35 -38.57
CA ILE A 7 -54.53 15.03 -37.93
C ILE A 7 -53.14 14.36 -37.97
N SER A 8 -52.37 14.54 -39.05
CA SER A 8 -50.99 14.03 -39.10
C SER A 8 -50.07 14.68 -38.06
N LEU A 9 -50.23 15.99 -37.79
CA LEU A 9 -49.38 16.69 -36.82
C LEU A 9 -49.66 16.29 -35.36
N LEU A 10 -50.91 15.93 -35.04
CA LEU A 10 -51.30 15.46 -33.70
C LEU A 10 -50.95 13.99 -33.45
N LEU A 11 -50.92 13.14 -34.48
CA LEU A 11 -50.47 11.75 -34.36
C LEU A 11 -48.94 11.61 -34.25
N CYS A 12 -48.17 12.54 -34.82
CA CYS A 12 -46.70 12.57 -34.65
C CYS A 12 -46.22 13.02 -33.25
N LEU A 13 -47.12 13.40 -32.34
CA LEU A 13 -46.79 13.70 -30.93
C LEU A 13 -46.97 12.49 -29.99
N ALA A 14 -47.34 11.33 -30.51
CA ALA A 14 -47.43 10.10 -29.74
C ALA A 14 -46.04 9.44 -29.55
N PHE A 15 -45.54 9.46 -28.31
CA PHE A 15 -44.40 8.66 -27.83
C PHE A 15 -43.02 8.91 -28.49
N THR A 16 -42.58 10.16 -28.57
CA THR A 16 -41.13 10.44 -28.49
C THR A 16 -40.63 10.14 -27.07
N THR A 17 -40.19 8.90 -26.83
CA THR A 17 -39.67 8.47 -25.52
C THR A 17 -38.29 9.08 -25.27
N PHE A 18 -38.26 10.23 -24.58
CA PHE A 18 -37.00 10.83 -24.12
C PHE A 18 -36.32 9.92 -23.09
N ALA A 19 -35.05 9.60 -23.32
CA ALA A 19 -34.21 8.92 -22.33
C ALA A 19 -33.97 9.84 -21.11
N GLU A 20 -34.17 9.33 -19.90
CA GLU A 20 -34.03 10.12 -18.69
C GLU A 20 -32.57 10.13 -18.19
N THR A 21 -32.11 11.25 -17.63
CA THR A 21 -30.78 11.33 -16.98
C THR A 21 -30.93 11.34 -15.46
N HIS A 22 -30.64 10.20 -14.84
CA HIS A 22 -30.76 9.94 -13.42
C HIS A 22 -29.53 10.42 -12.65
N TYR A 23 -29.63 11.63 -12.11
CA TYR A 23 -28.64 12.16 -11.16
C TYR A 23 -28.82 11.50 -9.79
N ARG A 24 -27.70 11.07 -9.19
CA ARG A 24 -27.64 10.46 -7.85
C ARG A 24 -26.38 10.95 -7.13
N GLN A 25 -26.43 11.01 -5.79
CA GLN A 25 -25.25 11.26 -4.95
C GLN A 25 -25.06 10.09 -4.00
N PHE A 26 -23.83 9.59 -3.90
CA PHE A 26 -23.41 8.52 -2.98
C PHE A 26 -22.37 9.09 -2.01
N ASN A 27 -22.72 9.28 -0.75
CA ASN A 27 -21.78 9.60 0.31
C ASN A 27 -21.33 8.31 1.02
N VAL A 28 -20.14 7.82 0.68
CA VAL A 28 -19.50 6.65 1.30
C VAL A 28 -18.89 7.09 2.62
N GLN A 29 -19.35 6.58 3.77
CA GLN A 29 -18.94 7.06 5.10
C GLN A 29 -18.94 5.94 6.15
N GLU A 30 -18.29 6.15 7.29
CA GLU A 30 -18.50 5.26 8.45
C GLU A 30 -19.90 5.48 9.06
N ILE A 31 -20.64 4.40 9.31
CA ILE A 31 -21.83 4.39 10.16
C ILE A 31 -21.71 3.36 11.28
N ALA A 32 -22.47 3.58 12.36
CA ALA A 32 -22.70 2.55 13.36
C ALA A 32 -23.78 1.57 12.86
N ALA A 33 -23.47 0.28 12.85
CA ALA A 33 -24.42 -0.79 12.56
C ALA A 33 -24.40 -1.82 13.68
N ARG A 34 -25.58 -2.32 14.06
CA ARG A 34 -25.74 -3.37 15.08
C ARG A 34 -26.18 -4.67 14.44
N ARG A 35 -25.45 -5.76 14.70
CA ARG A 35 -25.73 -7.14 14.28
C ARG A 35 -25.22 -8.09 15.38
N LEU A 36 -25.77 -9.30 15.49
CA LEU A 36 -25.30 -10.31 16.46
C LEU A 36 -25.13 -9.76 17.90
N CYS A 37 -26.07 -8.89 18.30
CA CYS A 37 -26.06 -8.05 19.51
C CYS A 37 -24.94 -7.00 19.65
N ARG A 38 -23.89 -7.01 18.82
CA ARG A 38 -22.70 -6.13 18.86
C ARG A 38 -22.86 -4.88 17.99
N ASN A 39 -22.24 -3.78 18.40
CA ASN A 39 -22.21 -2.51 17.67
C ASN A 39 -20.86 -2.33 16.98
N HIS A 40 -20.85 -2.12 15.67
CA HIS A 40 -19.63 -1.94 14.88
C HIS A 40 -19.69 -0.68 14.04
N ARG A 41 -18.51 -0.17 13.64
CA ARG A 41 -18.42 0.82 12.57
C ARG A 41 -18.12 0.13 11.25
N ILE A 42 -18.98 0.36 10.28
CA ILE A 42 -18.89 -0.16 8.91
C ILE A 42 -18.85 0.98 7.90
N VAL A 43 -18.34 0.74 6.71
CA VAL A 43 -18.38 1.71 5.60
C VAL A 43 -19.65 1.47 4.79
N ALA A 44 -20.45 2.50 4.56
CA ALA A 44 -21.78 2.41 3.96
C ALA A 44 -22.08 3.64 3.08
N VAL A 45 -23.11 3.56 2.22
CA VAL A 45 -23.47 4.66 1.29
C VAL A 45 -24.74 5.34 1.73
N ASN A 46 -24.75 6.68 1.76
CA ASN A 46 -25.88 7.52 2.18
C ASN A 46 -26.42 7.19 3.59
N GLY A 47 -25.56 6.59 4.43
CA GLY A 47 -25.93 6.10 5.75
C GLY A 47 -26.74 4.80 5.78
N GLN A 48 -26.87 4.11 4.65
CA GLN A 48 -27.68 2.91 4.47
C GLN A 48 -26.79 1.67 4.28
N PHE A 49 -27.09 0.58 4.99
CA PHE A 49 -26.52 -0.74 4.76
C PHE A 49 -27.63 -1.80 4.72
N PRO A 50 -27.92 -2.44 3.57
CA PRO A 50 -27.35 -2.16 2.23
C PRO A 50 -27.54 -0.72 1.77
N GLY A 51 -26.73 -0.29 0.81
CA GLY A 51 -26.82 1.03 0.21
C GLY A 51 -28.07 1.21 -0.67
N PRO A 52 -28.29 2.43 -1.17
CA PRO A 52 -29.48 2.77 -1.95
C PRO A 52 -29.62 1.90 -3.22
N THR A 53 -30.84 1.42 -3.46
CA THR A 53 -31.21 0.86 -4.76
C THR A 53 -31.30 2.00 -5.77
N LEU A 54 -30.68 1.81 -6.93
CA LEU A 54 -30.86 2.68 -8.09
C LEU A 54 -31.90 2.07 -9.01
N GLU A 55 -32.94 2.84 -9.35
CA GLU A 55 -33.90 2.47 -10.40
C GLU A 55 -33.72 3.38 -11.61
N VAL A 56 -33.74 2.77 -12.80
CA VAL A 56 -33.62 3.38 -14.14
C VAL A 56 -34.31 2.52 -15.20
N ARG A 57 -34.39 2.98 -16.45
CA ARG A 57 -34.82 2.18 -17.62
C ARG A 57 -33.66 1.87 -18.57
N ASN A 58 -33.84 0.86 -19.42
CA ASN A 58 -33.00 0.70 -20.61
C ASN A 58 -33.13 1.95 -21.51
N GLY A 59 -32.01 2.50 -21.96
CA GLY A 59 -31.89 3.79 -22.62
C GLY A 59 -31.55 4.96 -21.70
N ASP A 60 -31.83 4.88 -20.39
CA ASP A 60 -31.55 5.97 -19.46
C ASP A 60 -30.04 6.14 -19.18
N SER A 61 -29.64 7.35 -18.81
CA SER A 61 -28.28 7.67 -18.40
C SER A 61 -28.15 7.87 -16.90
N LEU A 62 -27.15 7.25 -16.27
CA LEU A 62 -26.81 7.42 -14.86
C LEU A 62 -25.67 8.42 -14.69
N VAL A 63 -25.85 9.35 -13.75
CA VAL A 63 -24.81 10.29 -13.31
C VAL A 63 -24.71 10.21 -11.79
N VAL A 64 -23.78 9.41 -11.29
CA VAL A 64 -23.58 9.17 -9.85
C VAL A 64 -22.32 9.86 -9.36
N LYS A 65 -22.47 10.96 -8.61
CA LYS A 65 -21.34 11.57 -7.89
C LYS A 65 -21.12 10.82 -6.59
N VAL A 66 -20.08 9.99 -6.56
CA VAL A 66 -19.64 9.23 -5.40
C VAL A 66 -18.65 10.06 -4.62
N THR A 67 -19.05 10.59 -3.47
CA THR A 67 -18.17 11.25 -2.48
C THR A 67 -17.79 10.25 -1.41
N ASN A 68 -16.51 9.96 -1.28
CA ASN A 68 -15.95 9.20 -0.19
C ASN A 68 -15.56 10.11 0.98
N SER A 69 -16.23 9.92 2.10
CA SER A 69 -15.98 10.50 3.42
C SER A 69 -15.44 9.45 4.42
N ALA A 70 -15.22 8.21 3.99
CA ALA A 70 -14.71 7.11 4.81
C ALA A 70 -13.16 7.09 4.86
N PRO A 71 -12.54 6.53 5.92
CA PRO A 71 -11.08 6.53 6.13
C PRO A 71 -10.32 5.47 5.30
N TYR A 72 -10.84 5.10 4.14
CA TYR A 72 -10.26 4.09 3.25
C TYR A 72 -10.45 4.52 1.79
N ASN A 73 -9.50 4.18 0.93
CA ASN A 73 -9.66 4.32 -0.51
C ASN A 73 -10.79 3.40 -1.02
N VAL A 74 -11.68 3.92 -1.86
CA VAL A 74 -12.86 3.24 -2.41
C VAL A 74 -13.10 3.61 -3.88
N THR A 75 -13.38 2.65 -4.76
CA THR A 75 -14.10 2.88 -6.02
C THR A 75 -15.54 2.39 -5.89
N ILE A 76 -16.40 2.66 -6.88
CA ILE A 76 -17.68 1.97 -7.04
C ILE A 76 -17.68 1.34 -8.43
N HIS A 77 -17.81 0.02 -8.48
CA HIS A 77 -18.02 -0.72 -9.72
C HIS A 77 -19.51 -0.95 -9.95
N TRP A 78 -19.90 -0.92 -11.23
CA TRP A 78 -21.26 -1.07 -11.71
C TRP A 78 -21.37 -2.45 -12.36
N HIS A 79 -21.49 -3.47 -11.51
CA HIS A 79 -21.28 -4.85 -11.89
C HIS A 79 -22.20 -5.28 -13.03
N GLY A 80 -21.58 -5.71 -14.13
CA GLY A 80 -22.26 -6.11 -15.36
C GLY A 80 -22.69 -4.98 -16.29
N VAL A 81 -22.60 -3.70 -15.92
CA VAL A 81 -22.91 -2.61 -16.85
C VAL A 81 -21.88 -2.63 -17.99
N ARG A 82 -22.33 -2.57 -19.25
CA ARG A 82 -21.42 -2.68 -20.40
C ARG A 82 -20.42 -1.52 -20.54
N GLN A 83 -20.68 -0.36 -19.94
CA GLN A 83 -19.75 0.79 -19.93
C GLN A 83 -19.21 1.16 -21.33
N LEU A 84 -20.07 1.12 -22.35
CA LEU A 84 -19.67 1.19 -23.77
C LEU A 84 -18.78 2.39 -24.08
N ARG A 85 -17.58 2.14 -24.59
CA ARG A 85 -16.49 3.10 -24.87
C ARG A 85 -16.03 3.91 -23.65
N ASN A 86 -16.50 3.59 -22.44
CA ASN A 86 -16.25 4.36 -21.22
C ASN A 86 -15.80 3.50 -20.01
N PRO A 87 -14.73 2.68 -20.12
CA PRO A 87 -14.16 1.98 -18.98
C PRO A 87 -13.72 2.92 -17.83
N TRP A 88 -13.54 4.22 -18.08
CA TRP A 88 -13.33 5.21 -17.00
C TRP A 88 -14.45 5.23 -15.96
N ALA A 89 -15.68 4.88 -16.34
CA ALA A 89 -16.83 4.78 -15.44
C ALA A 89 -17.07 3.35 -14.92
N ASP A 90 -16.17 2.40 -15.18
CA ASP A 90 -16.34 0.99 -14.80
C ASP A 90 -16.07 0.73 -13.31
N GLY A 91 -14.99 1.26 -12.73
CA GLY A 91 -14.73 1.21 -11.28
C GLY A 91 -13.68 0.24 -10.69
N PRO A 92 -13.06 -0.77 -11.34
CA PRO A 92 -12.03 -1.60 -10.67
C PRO A 92 -10.77 -0.82 -10.29
N GLU A 93 -10.36 -0.88 -9.01
CA GLU A 93 -9.24 -0.06 -8.51
C GLU A 93 -7.90 -0.42 -9.17
N TYR A 94 -7.17 0.61 -9.59
CA TYR A 94 -5.91 0.50 -10.34
C TYR A 94 -5.99 -0.24 -11.69
N VAL A 95 -7.18 -0.65 -12.15
CA VAL A 95 -7.36 -1.22 -13.49
C VAL A 95 -7.88 -0.16 -14.45
N THR A 96 -9.11 0.34 -14.26
CA THR A 96 -9.61 1.44 -15.11
C THR A 96 -9.31 2.81 -14.50
N GLN A 97 -9.43 2.95 -13.18
CA GLN A 97 -9.23 4.23 -12.48
C GLN A 97 -8.36 4.07 -11.23
N CYS A 98 -7.84 5.19 -10.71
CA CYS A 98 -7.38 5.20 -9.32
C CYS A 98 -8.61 5.23 -8.37
N PRO A 99 -8.47 4.73 -7.13
CA PRO A 99 -9.55 4.79 -6.14
C PRO A 99 -9.77 6.21 -5.59
N ILE A 100 -10.90 6.38 -4.91
CA ILE A 100 -11.31 7.62 -4.24
C ILE A 100 -10.85 7.56 -2.77
N ARG A 101 -9.88 8.38 -2.30
CA ARG A 101 -9.47 8.53 -0.86
C ARG A 101 -10.59 9.07 0.04
N ALA A 102 -10.33 9.11 1.34
CA ALA A 102 -11.04 9.96 2.31
C ALA A 102 -11.11 11.47 1.94
N GLY A 103 -12.32 12.02 1.86
CA GLY A 103 -12.55 13.47 1.67
C GLY A 103 -12.56 13.95 0.22
N GLY A 104 -13.11 13.16 -0.71
CA GLY A 104 -13.23 13.53 -2.13
C GLY A 104 -14.08 12.55 -2.92
N SER A 105 -14.18 12.71 -4.22
CA SER A 105 -15.28 12.19 -5.04
C SER A 105 -14.90 11.91 -6.50
N TYR A 106 -15.77 11.18 -7.21
CA TYR A 106 -15.73 10.99 -8.66
C TYR A 106 -17.16 10.85 -9.22
N THR A 107 -17.41 11.36 -10.42
CA THR A 107 -18.72 11.24 -11.10
C THR A 107 -18.70 10.14 -12.16
N TYR A 108 -19.31 9.00 -11.84
CA TYR A 108 -19.55 7.94 -12.81
C TYR A 108 -20.68 8.37 -13.75
N ARG A 109 -20.48 8.19 -15.07
CA ARG A 109 -21.37 8.66 -16.13
C ARG A 109 -21.48 7.59 -17.21
N PHE A 110 -22.66 7.02 -17.40
CA PHE A 110 -22.87 5.96 -18.40
C PHE A 110 -24.34 5.83 -18.78
N THR A 111 -24.61 5.29 -19.97
CA THR A 111 -25.95 5.04 -20.50
C THR A 111 -26.23 3.54 -20.47
N ILE A 112 -27.34 3.15 -19.85
CA ILE A 112 -27.78 1.75 -19.83
C ILE A 112 -28.27 1.40 -21.24
N THR A 113 -27.55 0.50 -21.91
CA THR A 113 -27.76 0.21 -23.33
C THR A 113 -27.99 -1.28 -23.52
N ASP A 114 -29.25 -1.64 -23.79
CA ASP A 114 -29.69 -3.01 -24.11
C ASP A 114 -29.38 -4.04 -23.02
N GLN A 115 -29.67 -3.64 -21.77
CA GLN A 115 -29.67 -4.47 -20.56
C GLN A 115 -31.02 -4.24 -19.86
N GLU A 116 -31.71 -5.28 -19.38
CA GLU A 116 -33.01 -5.19 -18.68
C GLU A 116 -33.13 -6.29 -17.61
N GLY A 117 -33.54 -5.92 -16.39
CA GLY A 117 -33.51 -6.78 -15.20
C GLY A 117 -32.65 -6.18 -14.08
N THR A 118 -32.12 -7.02 -13.19
CA THR A 118 -31.28 -6.57 -12.06
C THR A 118 -29.79 -6.68 -12.36
N LEU A 119 -29.08 -5.57 -12.15
CA LEU A 119 -27.64 -5.52 -11.85
C LEU A 119 -27.44 -5.03 -10.41
N TRP A 120 -26.20 -4.75 -10.03
CA TRP A 120 -25.86 -4.19 -8.74
C TRP A 120 -24.60 -3.32 -8.82
N TRP A 121 -24.33 -2.59 -7.76
CA TRP A 121 -23.12 -1.77 -7.63
C TRP A 121 -22.43 -2.09 -6.30
N HIS A 122 -21.11 -2.01 -6.25
CA HIS A 122 -20.35 -2.26 -5.02
C HIS A 122 -18.99 -1.56 -4.98
N ALA A 123 -18.36 -1.51 -3.81
CA ALA A 123 -16.96 -1.11 -3.72
C ALA A 123 -16.04 -2.13 -4.40
N HIS A 124 -15.22 -1.68 -5.34
CA HIS A 124 -14.17 -2.49 -5.98
C HIS A 124 -12.78 -2.00 -5.51
N SER A 125 -12.71 -1.81 -4.19
CA SER A 125 -11.50 -1.47 -3.44
C SER A 125 -11.45 -2.31 -2.18
N ARG A 126 -10.53 -3.28 -2.14
CA ARG A 126 -10.41 -4.22 -1.02
C ARG A 126 -11.74 -4.96 -0.76
N TRP A 127 -11.80 -5.59 0.40
CA TRP A 127 -13.01 -6.17 0.96
C TRP A 127 -14.06 -5.14 1.44
N LEU A 128 -14.08 -3.89 0.93
CA LEU A 128 -15.14 -2.92 1.30
C LEU A 128 -16.53 -3.34 0.77
N ARG A 129 -16.56 -4.27 -0.18
CA ARG A 129 -17.77 -4.97 -0.65
C ARG A 129 -18.56 -5.67 0.46
N THR A 130 -18.04 -5.81 1.68
CA THR A 130 -18.84 -6.37 2.80
C THR A 130 -20.02 -5.49 3.17
N THR A 131 -19.90 -4.18 2.96
CA THR A 131 -20.89 -3.20 3.45
C THR A 131 -21.15 -2.03 2.51
N VAL A 132 -20.36 -1.88 1.44
CA VAL A 132 -20.54 -0.89 0.37
C VAL A 132 -21.07 -1.61 -0.88
N TYR A 133 -22.39 -1.79 -0.95
CA TYR A 133 -23.10 -2.31 -2.12
C TYR A 133 -24.58 -1.89 -2.13
N GLY A 134 -25.23 -2.01 -3.29
CA GLY A 134 -26.67 -1.83 -3.46
C GLY A 134 -27.15 -2.31 -4.83
N ALA A 135 -28.47 -2.42 -5.02
CA ALA A 135 -29.06 -2.90 -6.26
C ALA A 135 -29.07 -1.83 -7.37
N LEU A 136 -29.01 -2.27 -8.63
CA LEU A 136 -29.25 -1.46 -9.83
C LEU A 136 -30.36 -2.13 -10.64
N VAL A 137 -31.59 -1.63 -10.46
CA VAL A 137 -32.79 -2.13 -11.13
C VAL A 137 -32.96 -1.42 -12.46
N ILE A 138 -32.91 -2.18 -13.54
CA ILE A 138 -33.10 -1.70 -14.90
C ILE A 138 -34.45 -2.21 -15.40
N ARG A 139 -35.39 -1.28 -15.55
CA ARG A 139 -36.74 -1.51 -16.04
C ARG A 139 -36.76 -1.47 -17.58
N PRO A 140 -37.78 -2.05 -18.24
CA PRO A 140 -37.96 -1.92 -19.69
C PRO A 140 -37.98 -0.46 -20.17
N LYS A 141 -37.61 -0.25 -21.44
CA LYS A 141 -37.83 1.03 -22.15
C LYS A 141 -39.27 1.53 -21.93
N LEU A 142 -39.47 2.85 -21.83
CA LEU A 142 -40.80 3.41 -21.54
C LEU A 142 -41.81 2.99 -22.63
N GLY A 143 -42.97 2.48 -22.22
CA GLY A 143 -43.97 1.90 -23.13
C GLY A 143 -43.71 0.45 -23.57
N SER A 144 -42.53 -0.12 -23.29
CA SER A 144 -42.26 -1.54 -23.49
C SER A 144 -42.73 -2.36 -22.28
N PRO A 145 -43.47 -3.47 -22.48
CA PRO A 145 -43.82 -4.38 -21.39
C PRO A 145 -42.62 -5.27 -21.00
N TYR A 146 -42.68 -5.88 -19.81
CA TYR A 146 -41.85 -7.05 -19.52
C TYR A 146 -42.22 -8.22 -20.46
N PRO A 147 -41.29 -9.14 -20.79
CA PRO A 147 -41.58 -10.36 -21.56
C PRO A 147 -42.30 -11.45 -20.73
N PHE A 148 -42.91 -11.04 -19.62
CA PHE A 148 -43.71 -11.83 -18.68
C PHE A 148 -44.79 -10.91 -18.09
N PRO A 149 -45.88 -11.46 -17.50
CA PRO A 149 -46.90 -10.65 -16.84
C PRO A 149 -46.27 -9.72 -15.80
N ALA A 150 -46.57 -8.42 -15.89
CA ALA A 150 -45.91 -7.41 -15.07
C ALA A 150 -46.12 -7.70 -13.57
N PRO A 151 -45.06 -7.66 -12.74
CA PRO A 151 -45.17 -7.91 -11.32
C PRO A 151 -45.93 -6.77 -10.62
N LYS A 152 -46.80 -7.12 -9.67
CA LYS A 152 -47.48 -6.14 -8.82
C LYS A 152 -46.53 -5.48 -7.82
N ILE A 153 -45.50 -6.21 -7.39
CA ILE A 153 -44.51 -5.79 -6.40
C ILE A 153 -43.12 -6.20 -6.89
N GLU A 154 -42.12 -5.32 -6.72
CA GLU A 154 -40.71 -5.66 -6.96
C GLU A 154 -39.92 -5.47 -5.65
N PHE A 155 -39.00 -6.38 -5.34
CA PHE A 155 -38.28 -6.35 -4.07
C PHE A 155 -36.82 -6.84 -4.22
N PRO A 156 -35.82 -5.96 -3.99
CA PRO A 156 -34.41 -6.36 -3.92
C PRO A 156 -34.14 -7.33 -2.76
N VAL A 157 -33.47 -8.44 -3.09
CA VAL A 157 -33.00 -9.46 -2.14
C VAL A 157 -31.47 -9.54 -2.29
N ILE A 158 -30.76 -8.70 -1.55
CA ILE A 158 -29.31 -8.63 -1.60
C ILE A 158 -28.73 -9.53 -0.51
N LEU A 159 -28.10 -10.62 -0.93
CA LEU A 159 -27.40 -11.56 -0.06
C LEU A 159 -25.97 -11.06 0.21
N GLY A 160 -25.43 -11.31 1.39
CA GLY A 160 -24.05 -10.93 1.73
C GLY A 160 -23.54 -11.51 3.05
N GLU A 161 -22.30 -11.23 3.43
CA GLU A 161 -21.65 -11.76 4.64
C GLU A 161 -21.41 -10.65 5.69
N TRP A 162 -21.39 -11.02 6.98
CA TRP A 162 -21.11 -10.13 8.12
C TRP A 162 -19.90 -10.62 8.93
N TRP A 163 -19.04 -9.69 9.34
CA TRP A 163 -17.98 -9.93 10.32
C TRP A 163 -18.14 -9.00 11.53
N ASP A 164 -18.00 -9.55 12.73
CA ASP A 164 -17.77 -8.80 13.97
C ASP A 164 -16.30 -8.36 14.12
N ARG A 165 -15.45 -8.73 13.16
CA ARG A 165 -14.08 -8.22 13.01
C ARG A 165 -14.09 -7.09 11.99
N LYS A 166 -13.25 -6.06 12.20
CA LYS A 166 -13.00 -5.06 11.15
C LYS A 166 -12.47 -5.76 9.91
N VAL A 167 -13.26 -5.83 8.85
CA VAL A 167 -13.01 -6.59 7.62
C VAL A 167 -11.65 -6.27 6.99
N ILE A 168 -11.28 -4.98 6.94
CA ILE A 168 -9.97 -4.54 6.44
C ILE A 168 -8.81 -5.07 7.30
N SER A 169 -9.02 -5.37 8.58
CA SER A 169 -8.03 -6.07 9.41
C SER A 169 -7.98 -7.57 9.12
N VAL A 170 -9.11 -8.23 8.79
CA VAL A 170 -9.13 -9.64 8.36
C VAL A 170 -8.35 -9.81 7.05
N LEU A 171 -8.63 -8.97 6.06
CA LEU A 171 -7.88 -8.95 4.79
C LEU A 171 -6.38 -8.67 5.03
N ARG A 172 -6.05 -7.64 5.83
CA ARG A 172 -4.65 -7.35 6.18
C ARG A 172 -3.99 -8.52 6.92
N GLN A 173 -4.73 -9.31 7.71
CA GLN A 173 -4.19 -10.48 8.40
C GLN A 173 -3.93 -11.63 7.44
N ALA A 174 -4.85 -11.95 6.52
CA ALA A 174 -4.65 -13.02 5.54
C ALA A 174 -3.51 -12.71 4.54
N LEU A 175 -3.53 -11.51 3.95
CA LEU A 175 -2.44 -11.00 3.09
C LEU A 175 -1.11 -10.86 3.83
N PHE A 176 -1.15 -10.79 5.16
CA PHE A 176 0.04 -10.82 5.99
C PHE A 176 0.55 -12.24 6.21
N THR A 177 -0.29 -13.15 6.73
CA THR A 177 0.15 -14.49 7.18
C THR A 177 0.44 -15.41 6.01
N GLY A 178 -0.20 -15.17 4.86
CA GLY A 178 -0.25 -16.10 3.75
C GLY A 178 -1.20 -17.28 4.01
N ALA A 179 -1.98 -17.25 5.10
CA ALA A 179 -3.00 -18.25 5.41
C ALA A 179 -4.38 -17.81 4.89
N ALA A 180 -5.36 -18.71 5.01
CA ALA A 180 -6.77 -18.39 4.77
C ALA A 180 -7.26 -17.29 5.74
N PRO A 181 -8.17 -16.40 5.28
CA PRO A 181 -8.83 -15.42 6.14
C PRO A 181 -9.78 -16.07 7.16
N ASN A 182 -10.22 -15.30 8.14
CA ASN A 182 -11.34 -15.69 8.98
C ASN A 182 -12.64 -15.65 8.17
N ILE A 183 -13.42 -16.75 8.21
CA ILE A 183 -14.82 -16.79 7.78
C ILE A 183 -15.67 -15.71 8.45
N SER A 184 -16.82 -15.41 7.86
CA SER A 184 -17.83 -14.52 8.44
C SER A 184 -18.46 -15.08 9.71
N ASP A 185 -19.01 -14.17 10.52
CA ASP A 185 -19.76 -14.49 11.74
C ASP A 185 -21.26 -14.74 11.45
N ALA A 186 -21.78 -14.30 10.29
CA ALA A 186 -23.08 -14.72 9.72
C ALA A 186 -23.26 -14.31 8.24
N ILE A 187 -24.01 -15.11 7.48
CA ILE A 187 -24.64 -14.72 6.20
C ILE A 187 -25.81 -13.76 6.49
N THR A 188 -26.20 -12.95 5.51
CA THR A 188 -27.24 -11.92 5.63
C THR A 188 -28.15 -11.84 4.39
N ILE A 189 -29.41 -11.45 4.61
CA ILE A 189 -30.37 -11.01 3.57
C ILE A 189 -30.71 -9.55 3.84
N ASN A 190 -30.60 -8.69 2.83
CA ASN A 190 -30.69 -7.23 2.95
C ASN A 190 -29.87 -6.71 4.14
N GLY A 191 -28.63 -7.20 4.23
CA GLY A 191 -27.65 -6.85 5.27
C GLY A 191 -28.01 -7.28 6.69
N GLN A 192 -28.97 -8.18 6.91
CA GLN A 192 -29.39 -8.70 8.23
C GLN A 192 -29.34 -10.25 8.29
N PRO A 193 -28.86 -10.87 9.38
CA PRO A 193 -28.91 -12.33 9.54
C PRO A 193 -30.34 -12.92 9.67
N GLY A 194 -31.31 -12.10 10.06
CA GLY A 194 -32.70 -12.51 10.27
C GLY A 194 -33.05 -12.83 11.73
N ASP A 195 -34.33 -13.08 12.00
CA ASP A 195 -34.88 -13.03 13.37
C ASP A 195 -34.56 -14.26 14.24
N LEU A 196 -34.08 -15.35 13.61
CA LEU A 196 -33.47 -16.49 14.29
C LEU A 196 -32.19 -16.11 15.07
N PHE A 197 -31.55 -14.98 14.74
CA PHE A 197 -30.36 -14.47 15.42
C PHE A 197 -30.69 -13.47 16.54
N ARG A 198 -30.04 -13.64 17.69
CA ARG A 198 -30.18 -12.72 18.84
C ARG A 198 -29.91 -11.26 18.42
N CYS A 199 -30.78 -10.37 18.88
CA CYS A 199 -30.80 -8.93 18.56
C CYS A 199 -30.98 -8.55 17.07
N SER A 200 -31.43 -9.46 16.19
CA SER A 200 -31.61 -9.18 14.76
C SER A 200 -33.08 -9.07 14.32
N SER A 201 -34.04 -9.49 15.18
CA SER A 201 -35.48 -9.56 14.87
C SER A 201 -36.16 -8.22 14.54
N GLN A 202 -35.73 -7.12 15.17
CA GLN A 202 -36.22 -5.77 14.86
C GLN A 202 -35.79 -5.32 13.46
N GLY A 203 -34.59 -5.69 13.02
CA GLY A 203 -34.03 -5.28 11.73
C GLY A 203 -34.35 -6.21 10.56
N THR A 204 -34.89 -7.41 10.84
CA THR A 204 -35.16 -8.45 9.84
C THR A 204 -36.10 -7.93 8.74
N ALA A 205 -35.67 -8.09 7.48
CA ALA A 205 -36.42 -7.60 6.32
C ALA A 205 -37.79 -8.32 6.19
N ARG A 206 -38.84 -7.56 5.88
CA ARG A 206 -40.21 -8.05 5.70
C ARG A 206 -40.79 -7.55 4.39
N LEU A 207 -41.51 -8.42 3.68
CA LEU A 207 -42.19 -8.14 2.42
C LEU A 207 -43.68 -8.47 2.56
N SER A 208 -44.53 -7.44 2.56
CA SER A 208 -45.97 -7.58 2.82
C SER A 208 -46.79 -7.72 1.53
N VAL A 209 -47.45 -8.85 1.35
CA VAL A 209 -48.22 -9.22 0.14
C VAL A 209 -49.71 -9.44 0.43
N SER A 210 -50.56 -9.31 -0.60
CA SER A 210 -51.90 -9.91 -0.59
C SER A 210 -51.88 -11.27 -1.30
N LYS A 211 -52.83 -12.16 -1.01
CA LYS A 211 -52.95 -13.45 -1.71
C LYS A 211 -53.27 -13.20 -3.20
N GLY A 212 -52.54 -13.86 -4.09
CA GLY A 212 -52.58 -13.66 -5.54
C GLY A 212 -51.62 -12.59 -6.08
N ASP A 213 -50.87 -11.89 -5.21
CA ASP A 213 -49.91 -10.87 -5.66
C ASP A 213 -48.71 -11.50 -6.38
N THR A 214 -48.40 -10.99 -7.58
CA THR A 214 -47.15 -11.31 -8.29
C THR A 214 -46.01 -10.44 -7.78
N VAL A 215 -44.91 -11.09 -7.38
CA VAL A 215 -43.72 -10.48 -6.79
C VAL A 215 -42.53 -10.81 -7.68
N LEU A 216 -41.78 -9.79 -8.12
CA LEU A 216 -40.45 -9.98 -8.70
C LEU A 216 -39.40 -9.81 -7.59
N LEU A 217 -38.86 -10.93 -7.10
CA LEU A 217 -37.72 -10.92 -6.21
C LEU A 217 -36.46 -10.73 -7.05
N ARG A 218 -35.75 -9.63 -6.78
CA ARG A 218 -34.55 -9.21 -7.51
C ARG A 218 -33.32 -9.65 -6.73
N VAL A 219 -32.87 -10.89 -6.94
CA VAL A 219 -31.86 -11.55 -6.09
C VAL A 219 -30.46 -11.22 -6.59
N ILE A 220 -29.59 -10.80 -5.67
CA ILE A 220 -28.19 -10.41 -5.92
C ILE A 220 -27.31 -11.10 -4.90
N ASN A 221 -26.24 -11.79 -5.32
CA ASN A 221 -25.22 -12.24 -4.36
C ASN A 221 -24.07 -11.22 -4.26
N ALA A 222 -24.12 -10.38 -3.22
CA ALA A 222 -23.09 -9.40 -2.89
C ALA A 222 -22.05 -9.92 -1.87
N ALA A 223 -22.11 -11.21 -1.49
CA ALA A 223 -21.10 -11.84 -0.64
C ALA A 223 -19.69 -11.72 -1.24
N LEU A 224 -18.67 -11.84 -0.38
CA LEU A 224 -17.26 -11.85 -0.77
C LEU A 224 -16.78 -13.24 -1.15
N ASN A 225 -17.12 -14.24 -0.34
CA ASN A 225 -16.48 -15.56 -0.40
C ASN A 225 -17.46 -16.73 -0.47
N GLN A 226 -18.77 -16.47 -0.40
CA GLN A 226 -19.79 -17.52 -0.32
C GLN A 226 -20.73 -17.50 -1.52
N GLN A 227 -20.82 -18.65 -2.20
CA GLN A 227 -21.91 -18.96 -3.13
C GLN A 227 -23.15 -19.31 -2.31
N LEU A 228 -24.34 -18.91 -2.77
CA LEU A 228 -25.53 -18.98 -1.93
C LEU A 228 -26.70 -19.64 -2.64
N PHE A 229 -27.23 -20.69 -2.00
CA PHE A 229 -28.58 -21.18 -2.28
C PHE A 229 -29.60 -20.21 -1.69
N PHE A 230 -30.63 -19.86 -2.45
CA PHE A 230 -31.77 -19.04 -1.99
C PHE A 230 -33.10 -19.72 -2.31
N SER A 231 -34.03 -19.70 -1.35
CA SER A 231 -35.37 -20.29 -1.47
C SER A 231 -36.40 -19.52 -0.62
N VAL A 232 -37.69 -19.70 -0.93
CA VAL A 232 -38.81 -19.10 -0.18
C VAL A 232 -39.81 -20.20 0.20
N ALA A 233 -40.10 -20.33 1.50
CA ALA A 233 -40.83 -21.47 2.04
C ALA A 233 -42.20 -21.64 1.37
N ASN A 234 -42.46 -22.85 0.87
CA ASN A 234 -43.66 -23.29 0.14
C ASN A 234 -43.98 -22.54 -1.17
N HIS A 235 -43.19 -21.54 -1.59
CA HIS A 235 -43.43 -20.78 -2.82
C HIS A 235 -42.47 -21.23 -3.93
N LYS A 236 -42.98 -21.31 -5.16
CA LYS A 236 -42.14 -21.58 -6.34
C LYS A 236 -41.55 -20.27 -6.90
N LEU A 237 -40.33 -20.38 -7.41
CA LEU A 237 -39.55 -19.30 -8.01
C LEU A 237 -39.45 -19.54 -9.52
N THR A 238 -40.05 -18.68 -10.34
CA THR A 238 -39.91 -18.73 -11.80
C THR A 238 -38.81 -17.76 -12.22
N VAL A 239 -37.68 -18.28 -12.68
CA VAL A 239 -36.56 -17.46 -13.18
C VAL A 239 -37.00 -16.76 -14.46
N VAL A 240 -36.77 -15.45 -14.55
CA VAL A 240 -37.14 -14.62 -15.72
C VAL A 240 -35.98 -13.79 -16.29
N ALA A 241 -34.97 -13.48 -15.49
CA ALA A 241 -33.73 -12.84 -15.97
C ALA A 241 -32.54 -13.23 -15.09
N THR A 242 -31.33 -13.14 -15.63
CA THR A 242 -30.06 -13.20 -14.89
C THR A 242 -29.10 -12.16 -15.44
N ASP A 243 -28.31 -11.51 -14.61
CA ASP A 243 -27.28 -10.55 -15.04
C ASP A 243 -27.84 -9.42 -15.94
N ALA A 244 -29.08 -8.99 -15.69
CA ALA A 244 -29.88 -8.09 -16.54
C ALA A 244 -29.97 -8.48 -18.04
N VAL A 245 -30.07 -9.80 -18.30
CA VAL A 245 -30.57 -10.37 -19.55
C VAL A 245 -31.76 -11.28 -19.25
N TYR A 246 -32.85 -11.15 -20.00
CA TYR A 246 -33.99 -12.06 -19.90
C TYR A 246 -33.60 -13.50 -20.26
N THR A 247 -34.23 -14.46 -19.61
CA THR A 247 -33.98 -15.89 -19.82
C THR A 247 -35.23 -16.60 -20.31
N LYS A 248 -35.06 -17.79 -20.89
CA LYS A 248 -36.16 -18.73 -21.11
C LYS A 248 -36.71 -19.14 -19.74
N GLN A 249 -37.97 -18.81 -19.49
CA GLN A 249 -38.55 -18.94 -18.15
C GLN A 249 -38.64 -20.40 -17.70
N PHE A 250 -38.20 -20.68 -16.48
CA PHE A 250 -38.31 -22.00 -15.85
C PHE A 250 -38.58 -21.86 -14.35
N THR A 251 -39.25 -22.85 -13.75
CA THR A 251 -39.71 -22.79 -12.36
C THR A 251 -38.96 -23.78 -11.48
N THR A 252 -38.40 -23.29 -10.38
CA THR A 252 -37.62 -24.05 -9.39
C THR A 252 -38.09 -23.71 -7.96
N ASN A 253 -37.70 -24.54 -6.98
CA ASN A 253 -37.88 -24.26 -5.56
C ASN A 253 -36.67 -23.53 -4.94
N VAL A 254 -35.52 -23.56 -5.62
CA VAL A 254 -34.24 -23.00 -5.15
C VAL A 254 -33.44 -22.46 -6.33
N ILE A 255 -32.72 -21.37 -6.10
CA ILE A 255 -31.74 -20.81 -7.05
C ILE A 255 -30.35 -20.82 -6.40
N MET A 256 -29.30 -20.93 -7.22
CA MET A 256 -27.90 -20.76 -6.80
C MET A 256 -27.38 -19.46 -7.41
N LEU A 257 -26.67 -18.64 -6.64
CA LEU A 257 -25.91 -17.49 -7.16
C LEU A 257 -24.48 -17.54 -6.65
N GLY A 258 -23.51 -17.60 -7.55
CA GLY A 258 -22.12 -17.25 -7.24
C GLY A 258 -21.98 -15.74 -6.92
N PRO A 259 -21.02 -15.32 -6.09
CA PRO A 259 -20.70 -13.91 -5.87
C PRO A 259 -20.67 -13.11 -7.18
N GLY A 260 -21.42 -12.01 -7.21
CA GLY A 260 -21.55 -11.13 -8.38
C GLY A 260 -22.72 -11.42 -9.31
N GLN A 261 -23.24 -12.64 -9.33
CA GLN A 261 -24.40 -12.97 -10.16
C GLN A 261 -25.68 -12.31 -9.64
N THR A 262 -26.61 -12.06 -10.56
CA THR A 262 -28.00 -11.70 -10.23
C THR A 262 -28.99 -12.69 -10.83
N THR A 263 -30.18 -12.80 -10.24
CA THR A 263 -31.28 -13.59 -10.75
C THR A 263 -32.61 -12.96 -10.34
N ASP A 264 -33.40 -12.56 -11.33
CA ASP A 264 -34.77 -12.10 -11.14
C ASP A 264 -35.71 -13.31 -11.17
N VAL A 265 -36.49 -13.49 -10.11
CA VAL A 265 -37.49 -14.56 -10.01
C VAL A 265 -38.89 -14.01 -9.73
N LEU A 266 -39.87 -14.45 -10.51
CA LEU A 266 -41.28 -14.26 -10.21
C LEU A 266 -41.73 -15.30 -9.16
N LEU A 267 -42.34 -14.79 -8.10
CA LEU A 267 -43.07 -15.53 -7.07
C LEU A 267 -44.53 -15.08 -7.11
N THR A 268 -45.48 -16.01 -7.02
CA THR A 268 -46.90 -15.68 -6.80
C THR A 268 -47.24 -15.97 -5.35
N ALA A 269 -47.91 -15.04 -4.67
CA ALA A 269 -48.38 -15.22 -3.30
C ALA A 269 -49.63 -16.12 -3.25
N ASP A 270 -49.48 -17.39 -3.65
CA ASP A 270 -50.56 -18.37 -3.82
C ASP A 270 -50.91 -19.17 -2.55
N GLN A 271 -50.01 -19.18 -1.57
CA GLN A 271 -50.13 -19.94 -0.32
C GLN A 271 -51.25 -19.44 0.61
N GLN A 272 -51.43 -20.10 1.76
CA GLN A 272 -52.39 -19.63 2.75
C GLN A 272 -51.89 -18.35 3.45
N PRO A 273 -52.78 -17.42 3.85
CA PRO A 273 -52.38 -16.21 4.55
C PRO A 273 -51.61 -16.54 5.84
N GLY A 274 -50.34 -16.16 5.89
CA GLY A 274 -49.42 -16.47 6.99
C GLY A 274 -48.08 -15.77 6.83
N ARG A 275 -47.04 -16.35 7.45
CA ARG A 275 -45.64 -15.92 7.31
C ARG A 275 -44.77 -17.06 6.77
N TYR A 276 -43.84 -16.71 5.90
CA TYR A 276 -42.93 -17.65 5.24
C TYR A 276 -41.52 -17.05 5.21
N TYR A 277 -40.49 -17.85 5.50
CA TYR A 277 -39.12 -17.39 5.36
C TYR A 277 -38.67 -17.42 3.90
N MET A 278 -38.12 -16.30 3.46
CA MET A 278 -37.06 -16.24 2.45
C MET A 278 -35.75 -16.57 3.17
N ALA A 279 -34.98 -17.55 2.70
CA ALA A 279 -33.75 -17.98 3.39
C ALA A 279 -32.59 -18.25 2.44
N ALA A 280 -31.36 -18.06 2.93
CA ALA A 280 -30.13 -18.28 2.17
C ALA A 280 -29.06 -18.99 3.00
N ARG A 281 -28.27 -19.88 2.38
CA ARG A 281 -27.10 -20.52 2.99
C ARG A 281 -26.01 -20.85 1.98
N ALA A 282 -24.80 -21.10 2.48
CA ALA A 282 -23.63 -21.48 1.70
C ALA A 282 -23.86 -22.68 0.77
N TYR A 283 -23.35 -22.56 -0.46
CA TYR A 283 -22.81 -23.67 -1.23
C TYR A 283 -21.28 -23.62 -1.09
N GLU A 284 -20.70 -24.70 -0.58
CA GLU A 284 -19.26 -24.93 -0.45
C GLU A 284 -18.88 -26.18 -1.24
N SER A 285 -17.92 -26.01 -2.14
CA SER A 285 -17.44 -27.00 -3.10
C SER A 285 -16.03 -27.49 -2.79
N ALA A 286 -15.25 -26.68 -2.07
CA ALA A 286 -13.88 -26.98 -1.70
C ALA A 286 -13.82 -28.03 -0.58
N LYS A 287 -13.05 -29.10 -0.78
CA LYS A 287 -12.99 -30.21 0.17
C LYS A 287 -12.21 -29.83 1.44
N ASN A 288 -12.91 -29.84 2.58
CA ASN A 288 -12.39 -29.48 3.90
C ASN A 288 -12.06 -27.98 4.07
N ALA A 289 -12.60 -27.09 3.23
CA ALA A 289 -12.52 -25.65 3.46
C ALA A 289 -13.41 -25.23 4.65
N PRO A 290 -12.96 -24.32 5.54
CA PRO A 290 -13.82 -23.69 6.52
C PRO A 290 -14.71 -22.63 5.85
N PHE A 291 -16.03 -22.76 6.01
CA PHE A 291 -17.04 -21.85 5.45
C PHE A 291 -18.03 -21.35 6.50
N ASP A 292 -18.83 -20.34 6.16
CA ASP A 292 -19.92 -19.84 7.02
C ASP A 292 -21.17 -20.73 6.87
N ASN A 293 -21.38 -21.62 7.84
CA ASN A 293 -22.51 -22.55 7.86
C ASN A 293 -23.75 -21.98 8.58
N THR A 294 -23.93 -20.65 8.60
CA THR A 294 -25.18 -20.03 9.07
C THR A 294 -26.29 -20.14 8.01
N THR A 295 -27.52 -19.74 8.37
CA THR A 295 -28.63 -19.61 7.43
C THR A 295 -29.35 -18.30 7.69
N ALA A 296 -29.26 -17.38 6.73
CA ALA A 296 -29.85 -16.05 6.84
C ALA A 296 -31.35 -16.09 6.52
N THR A 297 -32.13 -15.22 7.15
CA THR A 297 -33.60 -15.21 7.01
C THR A 297 -34.21 -13.81 6.84
N ALA A 298 -35.27 -13.74 6.03
CA ALA A 298 -36.15 -12.59 5.84
C ALA A 298 -37.60 -13.11 5.67
N ILE A 299 -38.62 -12.28 5.85
CA ILE A 299 -40.02 -12.74 5.98
C ILE A 299 -40.89 -12.24 4.82
N LEU A 300 -41.60 -13.16 4.17
CA LEU A 300 -42.76 -12.89 3.34
C LEU A 300 -44.03 -13.00 4.20
N GLU A 301 -44.84 -11.94 4.27
CA GLU A 301 -45.96 -11.82 5.22
C GLU A 301 -47.26 -11.42 4.50
N TYR A 302 -48.34 -12.16 4.73
CA TYR A 302 -49.64 -11.89 4.09
C TYR A 302 -50.45 -10.89 4.93
N LYS A 303 -50.91 -9.80 4.32
CA LYS A 303 -51.54 -8.62 4.95
C LYS A 303 -52.82 -8.88 5.77
N LEU A 304 -53.38 -10.10 5.73
CA LEU A 304 -54.59 -10.50 6.45
C LEU A 304 -54.34 -11.65 7.46
N SER A 305 -53.08 -12.00 7.74
CA SER A 305 -52.74 -12.99 8.76
C SER A 305 -52.93 -12.43 10.17
N ALA A 306 -53.50 -13.23 11.08
CA ALA A 306 -53.28 -13.02 12.51
C ALA A 306 -51.76 -13.11 12.80
N THR A 307 -51.24 -12.21 13.64
CA THR A 307 -49.80 -11.91 13.73
C THR A 307 -48.96 -12.90 14.57
N THR A 308 -49.51 -14.07 14.88
CA THR A 308 -48.97 -15.02 15.89
C THR A 308 -48.23 -16.23 15.32
N SER A 309 -48.46 -16.64 14.08
CA SER A 309 -47.82 -17.84 13.50
C SER A 309 -46.31 -17.65 13.28
N GLN A 310 -45.48 -18.62 13.70
CA GLN A 310 -44.05 -18.63 13.34
C GLN A 310 -43.89 -18.81 11.82
N PRO A 311 -42.93 -18.15 11.15
CA PRO A 311 -42.72 -18.35 9.73
C PRO A 311 -42.13 -19.73 9.43
N VAL A 312 -42.59 -20.37 8.35
CA VAL A 312 -42.07 -21.67 7.90
C VAL A 312 -40.71 -21.48 7.22
N LEU A 313 -39.73 -22.36 7.48
CA LEU A 313 -38.42 -22.39 6.78
C LEU A 313 -38.49 -23.18 5.47
N PRO A 314 -37.80 -22.75 4.39
CA PRO A 314 -37.67 -23.55 3.17
C PRO A 314 -36.69 -24.71 3.36
N GLN A 315 -36.88 -25.79 2.59
CA GLN A 315 -35.90 -26.86 2.48
C GLN A 315 -34.76 -26.43 1.53
N LEU A 316 -33.62 -26.03 2.10
CA LEU A 316 -32.42 -25.66 1.34
C LEU A 316 -31.58 -26.92 0.99
N PRO A 317 -30.96 -26.99 -0.21
CA PRO A 317 -30.06 -28.09 -0.62
C PRO A 317 -28.85 -28.21 0.29
N ALA A 318 -28.24 -29.40 0.38
CA ALA A 318 -27.04 -29.61 1.19
C ALA A 318 -25.91 -28.65 0.75
N TYR A 319 -25.06 -28.21 1.68
CA TYR A 319 -24.05 -27.20 1.38
C TYR A 319 -23.08 -27.63 0.26
N ASN A 320 -22.92 -28.93 0.03
CA ASN A 320 -22.09 -29.54 -1.00
C ASN A 320 -22.90 -30.16 -2.15
N ASP A 321 -24.14 -29.72 -2.39
CA ASP A 321 -25.03 -30.26 -3.43
C ASP A 321 -24.74 -29.68 -4.83
N THR A 322 -23.58 -30.06 -5.38
CA THR A 322 -23.17 -29.73 -6.76
C THR A 322 -24.17 -30.23 -7.82
N ASN A 323 -25.00 -31.24 -7.51
CA ASN A 323 -26.05 -31.71 -8.43
C ASN A 323 -27.15 -30.66 -8.57
N THR A 324 -27.64 -30.09 -7.46
CA THR A 324 -28.62 -29.00 -7.50
C THR A 324 -28.04 -27.74 -8.17
N VAL A 325 -26.77 -27.43 -7.94
CA VAL A 325 -26.07 -26.33 -8.64
C VAL A 325 -26.06 -26.57 -10.16
N THR A 326 -25.59 -27.74 -10.59
CA THR A 326 -25.51 -28.13 -12.01
C THR A 326 -26.88 -28.12 -12.68
N ALA A 327 -27.89 -28.66 -12.00
CA ALA A 327 -29.27 -28.70 -12.49
C ALA A 327 -29.89 -27.31 -12.62
N PHE A 328 -29.55 -26.36 -11.74
CA PHE A 328 -29.96 -24.97 -11.86
C PHE A 328 -29.28 -24.29 -13.06
N SER A 329 -27.95 -24.31 -13.12
CA SER A 329 -27.17 -23.62 -14.16
C SER A 329 -27.47 -24.13 -15.58
N ASN A 330 -27.72 -25.43 -15.75
CA ASN A 330 -28.07 -26.03 -17.05
C ASN A 330 -29.49 -25.69 -17.55
N GLN A 331 -30.38 -25.15 -16.70
CA GLN A 331 -31.71 -24.68 -17.14
C GLN A 331 -31.68 -23.25 -17.69
N ILE A 332 -30.64 -22.47 -17.39
CA ILE A 332 -30.51 -21.07 -17.83
C ILE A 332 -30.19 -21.04 -19.33
N LYS A 333 -31.09 -20.43 -20.11
CA LYS A 333 -31.00 -20.29 -21.57
C LYS A 333 -31.48 -18.91 -21.98
N SER A 334 -31.05 -18.44 -23.15
CA SER A 334 -31.64 -17.25 -23.78
C SER A 334 -33.12 -17.52 -24.16
N PRO A 335 -33.99 -16.50 -24.23
CA PRO A 335 -35.44 -16.70 -24.47
C PRO A 335 -35.77 -17.30 -25.84
N GLY A 336 -34.83 -17.19 -26.79
CA GLY A 336 -34.91 -17.73 -28.14
C GLY A 336 -33.52 -17.80 -28.77
N LYS A 337 -33.47 -17.96 -30.11
CA LYS A 337 -32.20 -18.05 -30.84
C LYS A 337 -31.45 -16.71 -30.81
N VAL A 338 -30.18 -16.75 -30.42
CA VAL A 338 -29.28 -15.58 -30.33
C VAL A 338 -28.16 -15.62 -31.39
N ILE A 339 -27.55 -14.47 -31.67
CA ILE A 339 -26.39 -14.36 -32.57
C ILE A 339 -25.11 -14.52 -31.74
N VAL A 340 -24.55 -15.72 -31.77
CA VAL A 340 -23.28 -16.09 -31.12
C VAL A 340 -22.18 -16.11 -32.19
N PRO A 341 -20.97 -15.60 -31.90
CA PRO A 341 -19.81 -15.78 -32.77
C PRO A 341 -19.58 -17.25 -33.15
N THR A 342 -19.71 -17.58 -34.44
CA THR A 342 -19.46 -18.93 -34.99
C THR A 342 -18.03 -19.06 -35.51
N LYS A 343 -17.57 -18.08 -36.28
CA LYS A 343 -16.14 -17.85 -36.56
C LYS A 343 -15.47 -17.31 -35.30
N ILE A 344 -14.31 -17.87 -34.95
CA ILE A 344 -13.49 -17.44 -33.82
C ILE A 344 -12.17 -16.90 -34.36
N ASP A 345 -11.82 -15.68 -33.98
CA ASP A 345 -10.58 -15.01 -34.36
C ASP A 345 -9.51 -15.12 -33.26
N GLN A 346 -9.93 -15.28 -32.00
CA GLN A 346 -9.08 -15.45 -30.83
C GLN A 346 -9.63 -16.61 -29.98
N ASN A 347 -8.88 -17.70 -29.86
CA ASN A 347 -9.28 -18.89 -29.11
C ASN A 347 -8.31 -19.09 -27.94
N LEU A 348 -8.77 -18.79 -26.73
CA LEU A 348 -7.96 -18.76 -25.52
C LEU A 348 -8.34 -19.92 -24.58
N PHE A 349 -7.35 -20.48 -23.89
CA PHE A 349 -7.54 -21.50 -22.86
C PHE A 349 -6.88 -20.99 -21.58
N PHE A 350 -7.66 -20.76 -20.54
CA PHE A 350 -7.23 -20.26 -19.24
C PHE A 350 -7.40 -21.36 -18.20
N ALA A 351 -6.30 -22.02 -17.82
CA ALA A 351 -6.26 -22.85 -16.62
C ALA A 351 -6.26 -21.91 -15.40
N VAL A 352 -7.18 -22.12 -14.47
CA VAL A 352 -7.41 -21.25 -13.32
C VAL A 352 -7.45 -22.04 -12.01
N GLY A 353 -7.09 -21.41 -10.89
CA GLY A 353 -7.18 -22.06 -9.60
C GLY A 353 -6.23 -21.51 -8.53
N LEU A 354 -6.23 -22.19 -7.39
CA LEU A 354 -5.35 -21.91 -6.26
C LEU A 354 -3.98 -22.59 -6.39
N GLY A 355 -2.99 -21.97 -5.77
CA GLY A 355 -1.64 -22.49 -5.61
C GLY A 355 -0.95 -21.82 -4.42
N PHE A 356 0.38 -21.84 -4.44
CA PHE A 356 1.20 -21.40 -3.31
C PHE A 356 2.44 -20.63 -3.73
N PHE A 357 2.91 -19.76 -2.86
CA PHE A 357 4.25 -19.19 -2.91
C PHE A 357 5.10 -19.81 -1.81
N ASN A 358 6.27 -20.35 -2.17
CA ASN A 358 7.28 -20.73 -1.19
C ASN A 358 7.71 -19.54 -0.33
N CYS A 359 7.99 -19.80 0.94
CA CYS A 359 8.47 -18.84 1.91
C CYS A 359 9.29 -19.55 3.00
N SER A 360 10.07 -18.79 3.77
CA SER A 360 10.75 -19.32 4.95
C SER A 360 9.72 -19.68 6.03
N PRO A 361 9.69 -20.92 6.56
CA PRO A 361 8.73 -21.34 7.57
C PRO A 361 8.60 -20.38 8.74
N GLY A 362 7.37 -20.05 9.11
CA GLY A 362 7.09 -19.05 10.13
C GLY A 362 5.83 -18.22 9.89
N PRO A 363 5.73 -17.03 10.51
CA PRO A 363 4.47 -16.35 10.78
C PRO A 363 3.92 -15.47 9.65
N ARG A 364 4.69 -15.30 8.57
CA ARG A 364 4.22 -14.77 7.26
C ARG A 364 4.30 -15.88 6.19
N CYS A 365 4.18 -17.13 6.65
CA CYS A 365 4.31 -18.39 5.91
C CYS A 365 3.38 -19.46 6.53
N GLN A 366 2.15 -19.06 6.88
CA GLN A 366 1.19 -19.86 7.66
C GLN A 366 0.17 -20.62 6.80
N GLY A 367 0.34 -20.65 5.47
CA GLY A 367 -0.40 -21.54 4.59
C GLY A 367 0.07 -23.00 4.72
N PRO A 368 -0.70 -23.97 4.18
CA PRO A 368 -0.37 -25.39 4.18
C PRO A 368 1.10 -25.70 3.85
N ASN A 369 1.69 -26.67 4.56
CA ASN A 369 3.09 -27.09 4.41
C ASN A 369 4.16 -25.98 4.63
N ASN A 370 3.83 -24.89 5.35
CA ASN A 370 4.65 -23.67 5.44
C ASN A 370 4.83 -22.99 4.07
N THR A 371 3.72 -22.49 3.55
CA THR A 371 3.68 -21.71 2.30
C THR A 371 2.84 -20.44 2.50
N ARG A 372 2.61 -19.67 1.44
CA ARG A 372 1.55 -18.65 1.38
C ARG A 372 0.59 -19.02 0.27
N PHE A 373 -0.72 -18.92 0.49
CA PHE A 373 -1.70 -19.02 -0.59
C PHE A 373 -1.40 -18.03 -1.74
N GLY A 374 -1.69 -18.49 -2.95
CA GLY A 374 -1.69 -17.73 -4.19
C GLY A 374 -2.82 -18.23 -5.09
N ALA A 375 -3.17 -17.45 -6.09
CA ALA A 375 -4.12 -17.83 -7.13
C ALA A 375 -3.68 -17.25 -8.47
N SER A 376 -4.12 -17.86 -9.58
CA SER A 376 -3.63 -17.48 -10.91
C SER A 376 -4.58 -17.82 -12.05
N MET A 377 -4.37 -17.16 -13.18
CA MET A 377 -4.84 -17.59 -14.51
C MET A 377 -3.61 -17.89 -15.38
N ASN A 378 -3.57 -19.05 -16.04
CA ASN A 378 -2.42 -19.53 -16.84
C ASN A 378 -1.05 -19.36 -16.16
N ASN A 379 -0.97 -19.75 -14.88
CA ASN A 379 0.23 -19.64 -14.04
C ASN A 379 0.71 -18.19 -13.79
N VAL A 380 -0.10 -17.17 -14.13
CA VAL A 380 0.15 -15.75 -13.80
C VAL A 380 -0.72 -15.35 -12.61
N SER A 381 -0.09 -14.96 -11.51
CA SER A 381 -0.74 -14.38 -10.34
C SER A 381 -0.66 -12.86 -10.43
N PHE A 382 -1.83 -12.21 -10.53
CA PHE A 382 -1.94 -10.79 -10.87
C PHE A 382 -1.43 -9.86 -9.77
N VAL A 383 -0.77 -8.78 -10.18
CA VAL A 383 -0.30 -7.71 -9.29
C VAL A 383 -0.91 -6.38 -9.72
N LEU A 384 -1.62 -5.71 -8.82
CA LEU A 384 -2.17 -4.36 -9.05
C LEU A 384 -1.03 -3.34 -9.27
N PRO A 385 -1.11 -2.47 -10.31
CA PRO A 385 -0.05 -1.53 -10.62
C PRO A 385 0.11 -0.45 -9.55
N LYS A 386 1.35 -0.03 -9.30
CA LYS A 386 1.69 0.89 -8.19
C LYS A 386 1.62 2.40 -8.50
N ARG A 387 1.57 2.81 -9.78
CA ARG A 387 1.89 4.20 -10.23
C ARG A 387 0.83 4.89 -11.11
N ALA A 388 -0.10 4.12 -11.70
CA ALA A 388 -1.20 4.58 -12.55
C ALA A 388 -2.25 3.45 -12.61
N SER A 389 -3.45 3.71 -13.13
CA SER A 389 -4.34 2.60 -13.53
C SER A 389 -3.84 1.96 -14.84
N LEU A 390 -4.23 0.71 -15.14
CA LEU A 390 -3.88 0.06 -16.41
C LEU A 390 -4.43 0.82 -17.63
N LEU A 391 -5.67 1.31 -17.56
CA LEU A 391 -6.29 2.14 -18.60
C LEU A 391 -5.57 3.48 -18.77
N GLN A 392 -5.15 4.12 -17.67
CA GLN A 392 -4.32 5.33 -17.74
C GLN A 392 -2.96 5.02 -18.37
N ALA A 393 -2.32 3.91 -17.99
CA ALA A 393 -1.02 3.52 -18.52
C ALA A 393 -1.07 3.16 -20.02
N TYR A 394 -2.15 2.52 -20.47
CA TYR A 394 -2.42 2.27 -21.88
C TYR A 394 -2.65 3.57 -22.67
N THR A 395 -3.53 4.45 -22.20
CA THR A 395 -3.89 5.68 -22.94
C THR A 395 -2.83 6.78 -22.89
N GLN A 396 -1.95 6.77 -21.88
CA GLN A 396 -0.87 7.75 -21.70
C GLN A 396 0.53 7.15 -21.96
N ASN A 397 0.61 5.93 -22.49
CA ASN A 397 1.86 5.19 -22.79
C ASN A 397 2.87 5.18 -21.63
N ILE A 398 2.40 4.99 -20.39
CA ILE A 398 3.25 5.07 -19.19
C ILE A 398 4.13 3.81 -19.11
N PRO A 399 5.47 3.93 -19.17
CA PRO A 399 6.36 2.78 -19.25
C PRO A 399 6.41 2.00 -17.93
N ASN A 400 6.69 0.70 -18.05
CA ASN A 400 6.95 -0.20 -16.91
C ASN A 400 5.78 -0.29 -15.91
N ILE A 401 4.54 -0.30 -16.40
CA ILE A 401 3.32 -0.54 -15.60
C ILE A 401 2.75 -1.95 -15.80
N TYR A 402 2.79 -2.46 -17.03
CA TYR A 402 2.31 -3.78 -17.42
C TYR A 402 3.12 -4.30 -18.62
N THR A 403 2.94 -5.57 -18.98
CA THR A 403 3.41 -6.17 -20.23
C THR A 403 2.25 -6.83 -20.98
N THR A 404 2.34 -6.93 -22.31
CA THR A 404 1.28 -7.51 -23.18
C THR A 404 1.49 -8.99 -23.50
N ASP A 405 2.26 -9.70 -22.67
CA ASP A 405 2.69 -11.08 -22.87
C ASP A 405 1.93 -12.08 -21.96
N PHE A 406 0.64 -11.81 -21.68
CA PHE A 406 -0.20 -12.78 -20.99
C PHE A 406 -0.35 -14.04 -21.86
N PRO A 407 -0.09 -15.24 -21.32
CA PRO A 407 -0.10 -16.48 -22.11
C PRO A 407 -1.54 -16.85 -22.55
N PRO A 408 -1.83 -17.03 -23.86
CA PRO A 408 -3.17 -17.35 -24.37
C PRO A 408 -3.61 -18.78 -24.07
N VAL A 409 -2.66 -19.67 -23.75
CA VAL A 409 -2.84 -21.06 -23.35
C VAL A 409 -1.96 -21.35 -22.14
N PRO A 410 -2.21 -22.38 -21.32
CA PRO A 410 -1.41 -22.69 -20.14
C PRO A 410 0.05 -22.96 -20.54
N PRO A 411 1.06 -22.34 -19.88
CA PRO A 411 2.48 -22.56 -20.22
C PRO A 411 2.96 -24.01 -20.09
N MET A 412 2.23 -24.84 -19.34
CA MET A 412 2.36 -26.29 -19.32
C MET A 412 0.96 -26.91 -19.31
N GLN A 413 0.78 -27.97 -20.10
CA GLN A 413 -0.41 -28.82 -20.06
C GLN A 413 -0.18 -30.02 -19.15
N PHE A 414 -1.22 -30.40 -18.40
CA PHE A 414 -1.25 -31.52 -17.48
C PHE A 414 -2.71 -31.99 -17.30
N ASP A 415 -2.94 -33.08 -16.56
CA ASP A 415 -4.28 -33.43 -16.10
C ASP A 415 -4.69 -32.44 -14.99
N TYR A 416 -5.48 -31.44 -15.37
CA TYR A 416 -5.95 -30.37 -14.50
C TYR A 416 -6.85 -30.87 -13.37
N THR A 417 -7.37 -32.10 -13.46
CA THR A 417 -8.29 -32.68 -12.48
C THR A 417 -7.70 -33.86 -11.69
N GLY A 418 -6.50 -34.29 -12.05
CA GLY A 418 -5.79 -35.42 -11.45
C GLY A 418 -4.80 -35.03 -10.36
N ASN A 419 -3.74 -35.82 -10.20
CA ASN A 419 -2.68 -35.58 -9.23
C ASN A 419 -1.61 -34.62 -9.79
N VAL A 420 -1.75 -33.32 -9.53
CA VAL A 420 -0.84 -32.30 -10.08
C VAL A 420 0.52 -32.31 -9.35
N PRO A 421 1.67 -32.40 -10.07
CA PRO A 421 3.00 -32.34 -9.45
C PRO A 421 3.27 -31.04 -8.70
N ARG A 422 3.86 -31.11 -7.50
CA ARG A 422 4.19 -29.94 -6.64
C ARG A 422 5.02 -28.85 -7.31
N GLY A 423 5.76 -29.16 -8.38
CA GLY A 423 6.49 -28.16 -9.17
C GLY A 423 5.59 -27.15 -9.87
N LEU A 424 4.33 -27.51 -10.16
CA LEU A 424 3.34 -26.66 -10.84
C LEU A 424 2.49 -25.86 -9.86
N TRP A 425 2.71 -26.02 -8.54
CA TRP A 425 1.91 -25.36 -7.51
C TRP A 425 2.31 -23.90 -7.30
N GLN A 426 3.32 -23.38 -8.01
CA GLN A 426 3.89 -22.04 -7.80
C GLN A 426 3.67 -21.12 -9.01
N PRO A 427 2.66 -20.23 -8.99
CA PRO A 427 2.43 -19.26 -10.05
C PRO A 427 3.48 -18.14 -10.05
N VAL A 428 3.64 -17.48 -11.19
CA VAL A 428 4.54 -16.34 -11.38
C VAL A 428 3.78 -15.04 -11.14
N LYS A 429 4.29 -14.16 -10.27
CA LYS A 429 3.68 -12.85 -10.03
C LYS A 429 3.97 -11.88 -11.17
N GLY A 430 2.93 -11.20 -11.68
CA GLY A 430 3.11 -10.18 -12.71
C GLY A 430 1.84 -9.44 -13.10
N THR A 431 2.01 -8.31 -13.78
CA THR A 431 0.93 -7.48 -14.33
C THR A 431 0.90 -7.67 -15.85
N LYS A 432 0.51 -8.88 -16.28
CA LYS A 432 0.44 -9.25 -17.69
C LYS A 432 -0.98 -9.09 -18.23
N LEU A 433 -1.09 -8.46 -19.40
CA LEU A 433 -2.35 -8.17 -20.09
C LEU A 433 -2.38 -8.90 -21.44
N TYR A 434 -3.57 -9.24 -21.93
CA TYR A 434 -3.76 -9.80 -23.28
C TYR A 434 -4.33 -8.75 -24.23
N LYS A 435 -3.79 -8.64 -25.45
CA LYS A 435 -4.21 -7.63 -26.43
C LYS A 435 -5.19 -8.22 -27.44
N LEU A 436 -6.32 -7.56 -27.65
CA LEU A 436 -7.37 -7.91 -28.59
C LEU A 436 -7.58 -6.77 -29.59
N LYS A 437 -7.66 -7.10 -30.88
CA LYS A 437 -8.08 -6.15 -31.91
C LYS A 437 -9.58 -5.91 -31.82
N PHE A 438 -10.03 -4.67 -32.02
CA PHE A 438 -11.45 -4.32 -32.10
C PHE A 438 -12.22 -5.24 -33.07
N GLY A 439 -13.42 -5.67 -32.68
CA GLY A 439 -14.29 -6.54 -33.47
C GLY A 439 -13.86 -8.01 -33.56
N SER A 440 -12.78 -8.42 -32.87
CA SER A 440 -12.36 -9.84 -32.84
C SER A 440 -13.42 -10.72 -32.18
N ASN A 441 -13.74 -11.86 -32.79
CA ASN A 441 -14.57 -12.88 -32.16
C ASN A 441 -13.72 -13.72 -31.19
N VAL A 442 -13.98 -13.58 -29.89
CA VAL A 442 -13.20 -14.20 -28.81
C VAL A 442 -13.94 -15.41 -28.24
N GLN A 443 -13.22 -16.52 -28.08
CA GLN A 443 -13.60 -17.65 -27.24
C GLN A 443 -12.60 -17.78 -26.09
N ILE A 444 -13.09 -18.01 -24.88
CA ILE A 444 -12.27 -18.38 -23.72
C ILE A 444 -12.82 -19.68 -23.13
N VAL A 445 -11.96 -20.68 -22.97
CA VAL A 445 -12.22 -21.84 -22.11
C VAL A 445 -11.56 -21.60 -20.77
N LEU A 446 -12.33 -21.53 -19.69
CA LEU A 446 -11.88 -21.51 -18.31
C LEU A 446 -11.87 -22.95 -17.79
N GLN A 447 -10.77 -23.40 -17.19
CA GLN A 447 -10.59 -24.76 -16.68
C GLN A 447 -10.12 -24.70 -15.22
N ASP A 448 -10.92 -25.22 -14.28
CA ASP A 448 -10.50 -25.38 -12.87
C ASP A 448 -9.34 -26.37 -12.76
N THR A 449 -8.52 -26.21 -11.71
CA THR A 449 -7.29 -26.99 -11.51
C THR A 449 -7.15 -27.51 -10.08
N SER A 450 -6.94 -28.82 -9.95
CA SER A 450 -6.65 -29.53 -8.69
C SER A 450 -5.25 -29.26 -8.10
N ILE A 451 -4.66 -28.09 -8.39
CA ILE A 451 -3.31 -27.69 -7.93
C ILE A 451 -3.22 -27.65 -6.40
N PHE A 452 -4.30 -27.29 -5.71
CA PHE A 452 -4.39 -27.39 -4.25
C PHE A 452 -5.68 -28.11 -3.81
N SER A 453 -6.81 -27.59 -4.28
CA SER A 453 -8.13 -28.17 -4.22
C SER A 453 -8.81 -27.80 -5.53
N THR A 454 -9.69 -28.67 -6.02
CA THR A 454 -10.75 -28.26 -6.95
C THR A 454 -11.78 -27.46 -6.17
N GLU A 455 -12.34 -26.39 -6.74
CA GLU A 455 -13.49 -25.65 -6.19
C GLU A 455 -14.19 -24.84 -7.28
N ASP A 456 -15.46 -24.48 -7.08
CA ASP A 456 -16.21 -23.61 -7.99
C ASP A 456 -15.65 -22.17 -7.95
N HIS A 457 -15.44 -21.57 -9.11
CA HIS A 457 -14.85 -20.23 -9.24
C HIS A 457 -15.76 -19.28 -10.03
N PRO A 458 -16.49 -18.34 -9.39
CA PRO A 458 -17.21 -17.27 -10.10
C PRO A 458 -16.19 -16.34 -10.78
N VAL A 459 -16.20 -16.23 -12.10
CA VAL A 459 -15.32 -15.33 -12.86
C VAL A 459 -16.16 -14.25 -13.54
N HIS A 460 -15.86 -12.98 -13.20
CA HIS A 460 -16.46 -11.79 -13.81
C HIS A 460 -15.58 -11.25 -14.95
N LEU A 461 -16.21 -10.75 -16.01
CA LEU A 461 -15.54 -9.97 -17.06
C LEU A 461 -16.19 -8.58 -17.18
N HIS A 462 -15.43 -7.54 -16.83
CA HIS A 462 -15.89 -6.15 -16.87
C HIS A 462 -16.20 -5.68 -18.30
N GLY A 463 -17.21 -4.81 -18.44
CA GLY A 463 -17.57 -4.17 -19.72
C GLY A 463 -18.21 -5.07 -20.78
N TYR A 464 -18.35 -6.37 -20.51
CA TYR A 464 -18.85 -7.34 -21.48
C TYR A 464 -20.01 -8.17 -20.93
N HIS A 465 -20.93 -8.48 -21.84
CA HIS A 465 -21.87 -9.59 -21.70
C HIS A 465 -21.43 -10.68 -22.68
N PHE A 466 -21.15 -11.89 -22.19
CA PHE A 466 -20.68 -13.03 -22.97
C PHE A 466 -21.73 -14.15 -22.99
N TYR A 467 -21.73 -14.96 -24.05
CA TYR A 467 -22.53 -16.18 -24.14
C TYR A 467 -21.78 -17.35 -23.53
N ILE A 468 -22.39 -18.08 -22.60
CA ILE A 468 -21.86 -19.33 -22.05
C ILE A 468 -22.27 -20.45 -23.02
N VAL A 469 -21.35 -20.88 -23.87
CA VAL A 469 -21.63 -21.84 -24.95
C VAL A 469 -21.49 -23.30 -24.52
N GLY A 470 -20.80 -23.57 -23.41
CA GLY A 470 -20.72 -24.92 -22.83
C GLY A 470 -20.08 -24.90 -21.45
N GLN A 471 -20.32 -25.95 -20.68
CA GLN A 471 -19.67 -26.21 -19.39
C GLN A 471 -19.67 -27.72 -19.11
N GLY A 472 -18.77 -28.19 -18.26
CA GLY A 472 -18.67 -29.61 -17.92
C GLY A 472 -17.68 -29.90 -16.80
N PHE A 473 -17.51 -31.19 -16.50
CA PHE A 473 -16.57 -31.69 -15.48
C PHE A 473 -15.40 -32.43 -16.13
N GLY A 474 -14.29 -32.56 -15.40
CA GLY A 474 -13.04 -33.12 -15.91
C GLY A 474 -12.22 -32.12 -16.73
N ASN A 475 -11.22 -32.64 -17.45
CA ASN A 475 -10.47 -31.86 -18.44
C ASN A 475 -11.33 -31.60 -19.68
N PHE A 476 -11.36 -30.33 -20.13
CA PHE A 476 -11.89 -29.95 -21.44
C PHE A 476 -11.13 -30.65 -22.58
N ASN A 477 -11.86 -31.27 -23.49
CA ASN A 477 -11.32 -31.87 -24.71
C ASN A 477 -11.93 -31.14 -25.92
N PRO A 478 -11.14 -30.37 -26.70
CA PRO A 478 -11.66 -29.57 -27.80
C PRO A 478 -12.32 -30.38 -28.92
N ALA A 479 -11.92 -31.65 -29.12
CA ALA A 479 -12.50 -32.50 -30.17
C ALA A 479 -13.84 -33.14 -29.75
N ARG A 480 -14.09 -33.31 -28.44
CA ARG A 480 -15.32 -33.88 -27.88
C ARG A 480 -16.33 -32.79 -27.50
N ASP A 481 -15.87 -31.79 -26.76
CA ASP A 481 -16.76 -30.90 -26.00
C ASP A 481 -17.28 -29.73 -26.84
N THR A 482 -16.52 -29.26 -27.83
CA THR A 482 -16.97 -28.19 -28.74
C THR A 482 -18.15 -28.59 -29.61
N ALA A 483 -18.31 -29.88 -29.90
CA ALA A 483 -19.48 -30.43 -30.61
C ALA A 483 -20.76 -30.36 -29.76
N GLY A 484 -20.63 -30.30 -28.43
CA GLY A 484 -21.74 -30.10 -27.49
C GLY A 484 -22.08 -28.63 -27.22
N PHE A 485 -21.39 -27.67 -27.85
CA PHE A 485 -21.61 -26.26 -27.59
C PHE A 485 -22.99 -25.79 -28.05
N ASN A 486 -23.73 -25.16 -27.14
CA ASN A 486 -24.97 -24.48 -27.44
C ASN A 486 -24.66 -23.18 -28.20
N LEU A 487 -24.87 -23.20 -29.51
CA LEU A 487 -24.80 -22.02 -30.40
C LEU A 487 -26.19 -21.58 -30.88
N VAL A 488 -27.26 -22.01 -30.19
CA VAL A 488 -28.65 -21.67 -30.53
C VAL A 488 -29.24 -20.74 -29.48
N ASP A 489 -29.41 -21.20 -28.24
CA ASP A 489 -30.00 -20.44 -27.12
C ASP A 489 -29.08 -20.34 -25.87
N PRO A 490 -27.74 -20.22 -25.98
CA PRO A 490 -26.87 -20.13 -24.81
C PRO A 490 -27.21 -18.90 -23.95
N PRO A 491 -27.19 -19.01 -22.62
CA PRO A 491 -27.44 -17.88 -21.75
C PRO A 491 -26.33 -16.83 -21.90
N GLN A 492 -26.72 -15.56 -21.88
CA GLN A 492 -25.81 -14.44 -21.85
C GLN A 492 -25.70 -13.91 -20.41
N ARG A 493 -24.47 -13.70 -19.94
CA ARG A 493 -24.15 -13.27 -18.56
C ARG A 493 -22.91 -12.37 -18.55
N ASN A 494 -22.59 -11.80 -17.39
CA ASN A 494 -21.32 -11.12 -17.13
C ASN A 494 -20.49 -11.80 -16.02
N THR A 495 -21.07 -12.72 -15.23
CA THR A 495 -20.32 -13.61 -14.34
C THR A 495 -20.70 -15.08 -14.55
N ILE A 496 -19.70 -15.96 -14.61
CA ILE A 496 -19.85 -17.41 -14.80
C ILE A 496 -19.09 -18.17 -13.72
N ASP A 497 -19.74 -19.15 -13.09
CA ASP A 497 -19.05 -20.11 -12.21
C ASP A 497 -18.34 -21.15 -13.09
N VAL A 498 -17.01 -21.25 -12.96
CA VAL A 498 -16.25 -22.41 -13.45
C VAL A 498 -16.51 -23.55 -12.47
N PRO A 499 -17.09 -24.70 -12.87
CA PRO A 499 -17.48 -25.75 -11.93
C PRO A 499 -16.27 -26.41 -11.25
N VAL A 500 -16.46 -26.88 -10.01
CA VAL A 500 -15.48 -27.67 -9.24
C VAL A 500 -14.94 -28.86 -10.05
N GLY A 501 -13.63 -28.86 -10.31
CA GLY A 501 -12.96 -29.89 -11.11
C GLY A 501 -13.47 -29.95 -12.55
N GLY A 502 -13.88 -28.82 -13.13
CA GLY A 502 -14.54 -28.72 -14.42
C GLY A 502 -14.10 -27.51 -15.25
N TRP A 503 -14.92 -27.15 -16.22
CA TRP A 503 -14.62 -26.10 -17.19
C TRP A 503 -15.89 -25.37 -17.64
N ALA A 504 -15.71 -24.13 -18.11
CA ALA A 504 -16.74 -23.31 -18.74
C ALA A 504 -16.18 -22.61 -19.99
N ALA A 505 -16.94 -22.59 -21.08
CA ALA A 505 -16.58 -21.98 -22.35
C ALA A 505 -17.48 -20.79 -22.65
N ILE A 506 -16.87 -19.62 -22.85
CA ILE A 506 -17.58 -18.36 -23.13
C ILE A 506 -17.17 -17.76 -24.48
N ARG A 507 -18.10 -17.02 -25.11
CA ARG A 507 -17.86 -16.27 -26.36
C ARG A 507 -18.38 -14.84 -26.28
N PHE A 508 -17.58 -13.89 -26.80
CA PHE A 508 -17.97 -12.49 -26.97
C PHE A 508 -17.27 -11.89 -28.20
N VAL A 509 -17.72 -10.71 -28.63
CA VAL A 509 -16.99 -9.89 -29.62
C VAL A 509 -16.25 -8.81 -28.85
N ALA A 510 -14.99 -8.53 -29.19
CA ALA A 510 -14.21 -7.43 -28.60
C ALA A 510 -14.68 -6.06 -29.16
N ASP A 511 -15.94 -5.71 -28.90
CA ASP A 511 -16.67 -4.54 -29.44
C ASP A 511 -16.56 -3.28 -28.57
N ASN A 512 -15.82 -3.34 -27.45
CA ASN A 512 -15.77 -2.29 -26.45
C ASN A 512 -14.29 -1.90 -26.15
N PRO A 513 -13.83 -0.72 -26.60
CA PRO A 513 -12.40 -0.37 -26.57
C PRO A 513 -11.92 0.08 -25.19
N GLY A 514 -10.62 -0.12 -24.90
CA GLY A 514 -9.97 0.26 -23.65
C GLY A 514 -9.38 -0.91 -22.88
N VAL A 515 -9.47 -0.89 -21.55
CA VAL A 515 -8.88 -1.92 -20.68
C VAL A 515 -9.95 -2.49 -19.75
N TRP A 516 -10.08 -3.81 -19.75
CA TRP A 516 -11.17 -4.53 -19.07
C TRP A 516 -10.63 -5.60 -18.15
N PHE A 517 -11.11 -5.61 -16.90
CA PHE A 517 -10.65 -6.55 -15.87
C PHE A 517 -11.39 -7.89 -15.98
N MET A 518 -10.68 -8.99 -15.77
CA MET A 518 -11.28 -10.33 -15.62
C MET A 518 -10.75 -10.96 -14.35
N HIS A 519 -11.62 -11.34 -13.41
CA HIS A 519 -11.17 -11.83 -12.11
C HIS A 519 -12.13 -12.82 -11.46
N CYS A 520 -11.62 -13.63 -10.53
CA CYS A 520 -12.49 -14.39 -9.64
C CYS A 520 -13.21 -13.44 -8.69
N HIS A 521 -14.52 -13.61 -8.56
CA HIS A 521 -15.39 -12.82 -7.71
C HIS A 521 -15.42 -13.36 -6.27
N ILE A 522 -14.71 -14.44 -5.95
CA ILE A 522 -14.31 -14.75 -4.56
C ILE A 522 -13.20 -13.77 -4.16
N ASP A 523 -13.50 -12.89 -3.21
CA ASP A 523 -12.64 -11.75 -2.85
C ASP A 523 -11.34 -12.16 -2.15
N THR A 524 -11.30 -13.38 -1.59
CA THR A 524 -10.07 -14.04 -1.14
C THR A 524 -9.16 -14.40 -2.33
N HIS A 525 -9.72 -14.91 -3.43
CA HIS A 525 -8.96 -15.40 -4.58
C HIS A 525 -8.45 -14.24 -5.44
N LEU A 526 -9.27 -13.19 -5.60
CA LEU A 526 -8.82 -11.88 -6.13
C LEU A 526 -7.63 -11.34 -5.32
N ALA A 527 -7.71 -11.34 -3.99
CA ALA A 527 -6.62 -10.88 -3.12
C ALA A 527 -5.35 -11.75 -3.22
N TRP A 528 -5.48 -13.01 -3.64
CA TRP A 528 -4.35 -13.93 -3.92
C TRP A 528 -3.84 -13.87 -5.37
N GLY A 529 -4.43 -13.04 -6.24
CA GLY A 529 -3.96 -12.79 -7.60
C GLY A 529 -4.74 -13.49 -8.72
N PHE A 530 -5.95 -14.00 -8.45
CA PHE A 530 -6.84 -14.59 -9.46
C PHE A 530 -7.47 -13.51 -10.36
N ALA A 531 -6.67 -12.93 -11.25
CA ALA A 531 -7.13 -11.94 -12.22
C ALA A 531 -6.23 -11.86 -13.46
N MET A 532 -6.72 -11.14 -14.47
CA MET A 532 -5.95 -10.58 -15.59
C MET A 532 -6.69 -9.34 -16.12
N ALA A 533 -6.13 -8.67 -17.14
CA ALA A 533 -6.90 -7.68 -17.89
C ALA A 533 -6.66 -7.78 -19.40
N PHE A 534 -7.70 -7.49 -20.17
CA PHE A 534 -7.63 -7.33 -21.63
C PHE A 534 -7.37 -5.88 -22.00
N ILE A 535 -6.57 -5.65 -23.05
CA ILE A 535 -6.54 -4.39 -23.80
C ILE A 535 -7.30 -4.64 -25.09
N VAL A 536 -8.38 -3.91 -25.31
CA VAL A 536 -9.12 -3.89 -26.58
C VAL A 536 -8.76 -2.61 -27.31
N GLU A 537 -8.23 -2.76 -28.52
CA GLU A 537 -7.86 -1.63 -29.38
C GLU A 537 -9.09 -0.80 -29.78
N ASN A 538 -8.87 0.44 -30.23
CA ASN A 538 -9.91 1.20 -30.92
C ASN A 538 -10.20 0.56 -32.29
N GLY A 539 -11.44 0.70 -32.77
CA GLY A 539 -11.78 0.42 -34.17
C GLY A 539 -11.39 1.55 -35.12
N VAL A 540 -12.12 1.65 -36.23
CA VAL A 540 -11.91 2.65 -37.30
C VAL A 540 -12.77 3.90 -37.06
N GLY A 541 -13.99 3.72 -36.54
CA GLY A 541 -14.93 4.81 -36.31
C GLY A 541 -14.77 5.51 -34.94
N GLU A 542 -15.30 6.73 -34.83
CA GLU A 542 -15.41 7.42 -33.53
C GLU A 542 -16.26 6.60 -32.55
N SER A 543 -17.37 6.01 -33.03
CA SER A 543 -18.23 5.07 -32.30
C SER A 543 -17.53 3.76 -31.88
N GLU A 544 -16.34 3.48 -32.40
CA GLU A 544 -15.51 2.32 -32.09
C GLU A 544 -14.26 2.72 -31.28
N THR A 545 -14.17 4.01 -30.90
CA THR A 545 -13.04 4.61 -30.20
C THR A 545 -13.39 4.90 -28.75
N LEU A 546 -12.42 4.63 -27.86
CA LEU A 546 -12.44 4.92 -26.43
C LEU A 546 -12.66 6.42 -26.16
N LEU A 547 -13.60 6.75 -25.28
CA LEU A 547 -13.84 8.14 -24.86
C LEU A 547 -12.64 8.71 -24.07
N PRO A 548 -12.39 10.03 -24.12
CA PRO A 548 -11.33 10.66 -23.34
C PRO A 548 -11.61 10.54 -21.82
N PRO A 549 -10.55 10.55 -20.98
CA PRO A 549 -10.71 10.46 -19.52
C PRO A 549 -11.53 11.64 -18.97
N PRO A 550 -12.51 11.40 -18.09
CA PRO A 550 -13.27 12.45 -17.41
C PRO A 550 -12.36 13.43 -16.66
N PHE A 551 -12.72 14.71 -16.65
CA PHE A 551 -11.92 15.76 -16.01
C PHE A 551 -11.75 15.55 -14.49
N ASP A 552 -12.75 14.91 -13.85
CA ASP A 552 -12.78 14.53 -12.44
C ASP A 552 -12.37 13.06 -12.17
N LEU A 553 -11.78 12.36 -13.15
CA LEU A 553 -11.15 11.06 -12.94
C LEU A 553 -10.13 11.14 -11.79
N PRO A 554 -10.14 10.24 -10.79
CA PRO A 554 -9.15 10.25 -9.71
C PRO A 554 -7.73 10.10 -10.27
N ARG A 555 -6.92 11.15 -10.08
CA ARG A 555 -5.53 11.23 -10.54
C ARG A 555 -4.56 10.77 -9.47
N PHE A 556 -3.37 10.32 -9.88
CA PHE A 556 -2.19 10.36 -9.01
C PHE A 556 -1.80 11.84 -8.80
N VAL A 557 -1.96 12.35 -7.57
CA VAL A 557 -1.56 13.71 -7.17
C VAL A 557 -0.89 13.68 -5.80
N ILE A 558 0.17 14.48 -5.67
CA ILE A 558 0.85 14.82 -4.41
C ILE A 558 0.40 16.25 -4.08
N GLU A 559 -0.53 16.44 -3.14
CA GLU A 559 -1.33 17.69 -3.05
C GLU A 559 -0.87 18.66 -1.96
N LEU A 560 -1.06 19.95 -2.23
CA LEU A 560 -0.86 21.08 -1.33
C LEU A 560 -2.19 21.82 -1.14
N ASN A 561 -2.41 22.39 0.05
CA ASN A 561 -3.61 23.18 0.34
C ASN A 561 -3.33 24.68 0.49
N PHE A 562 -4.21 25.51 -0.07
CA PHE A 562 -4.26 26.97 0.10
C PHE A 562 -5.65 27.39 0.62
N LYS A 563 -5.75 28.49 1.37
CA LYS A 563 -7.00 28.90 2.07
C LYS A 563 -7.78 30.01 1.36
N ARG A 564 -9.11 30.01 1.59
CA ARG A 564 -10.10 30.97 1.09
C ARG A 564 -9.88 32.43 1.55
N LYS A 565 -10.40 33.37 0.76
CA LYS A 565 -11.05 34.62 1.24
C LYS A 565 -12.46 34.72 0.63
N GLN A 566 -13.33 35.50 1.27
CA GLN A 566 -14.70 35.80 0.79
C GLN A 566 -14.75 37.16 0.10
N LEU A 567 -15.69 37.33 -0.83
CA LEU A 567 -16.37 38.61 -1.07
C LEU A 567 -17.82 38.33 -1.54
N ILE A 568 -18.69 39.33 -1.47
CA ILE A 568 -20.14 39.25 -1.75
C ILE A 568 -20.49 40.33 -2.78
N ILE A 569 -21.36 40.03 -3.74
CA ILE A 569 -22.25 41.00 -4.43
C ILE A 569 -23.46 40.23 -5.02
N ASN A 570 -24.63 40.85 -5.00
CA ASN A 570 -25.88 40.34 -5.61
C ASN A 570 -26.30 41.27 -6.77
N ARG A 571 -26.84 40.71 -7.87
CA ARG A 571 -28.20 41.04 -8.39
C ARG A 571 -28.57 40.38 -9.74
N THR A 572 -29.89 40.15 -9.88
CA THR A 572 -30.73 40.13 -11.11
C THR A 572 -30.35 39.27 -12.33
N MET A 573 -30.98 38.09 -12.38
CA MET A 573 -31.93 37.61 -13.43
C MET A 573 -31.61 37.62 -14.93
N ASN A 574 -32.18 36.59 -15.59
CA ASN A 574 -32.50 36.46 -17.02
C ASN A 574 -31.32 36.32 -18.00
N GLY A 575 -30.67 35.15 -17.92
CA GLY A 575 -29.72 34.63 -18.91
C GLY A 575 -29.62 33.09 -18.87
N LEU A 576 -30.76 32.39 -18.78
CA LEU A 576 -30.76 30.92 -18.85
C LEU A 576 -30.26 30.42 -20.22
N VAL A 577 -29.93 29.12 -20.26
CA VAL A 577 -29.53 28.27 -21.42
C VAL A 577 -28.03 28.01 -21.58
N LEU A 578 -27.13 29.00 -21.56
CA LEU A 578 -25.74 28.76 -22.03
C LEU A 578 -24.65 28.46 -20.98
N ILE A 579 -24.86 28.77 -19.69
CA ILE A 579 -23.77 28.83 -18.69
C ILE A 579 -23.72 27.61 -17.73
N SER A 580 -24.67 26.67 -17.82
CA SER A 580 -24.66 25.44 -17.00
C SER A 580 -23.51 24.46 -17.30
N LEU A 581 -22.69 24.73 -18.33
CA LEU A 581 -21.63 23.82 -18.80
C LEU A 581 -20.29 23.95 -18.05
N LEU A 582 -20.02 25.04 -17.32
CA LEU A 582 -18.62 25.44 -17.06
C LEU A 582 -18.12 25.38 -15.61
N LEU A 583 -18.96 25.58 -14.59
CA LEU A 583 -18.48 25.76 -13.20
C LEU A 583 -19.40 25.15 -12.13
N CYS A 584 -18.96 24.03 -11.53
CA CYS A 584 -18.63 23.97 -10.09
C CYS A 584 -18.21 22.57 -9.61
N PHE A 585 -16.90 22.34 -9.51
CA PHE A 585 -16.18 21.49 -8.53
C PHE A 585 -16.59 19.99 -8.37
N ALA A 586 -15.65 19.05 -8.55
CA ALA A 586 -14.58 18.70 -7.59
C ALA A 586 -15.12 18.26 -6.19
N PHE A 587 -14.39 17.56 -5.34
CA PHE A 587 -12.95 17.21 -5.33
C PHE A 587 -12.70 15.74 -5.68
N THR A 588 -11.47 15.40 -6.06
CA THR A 588 -10.92 14.03 -6.17
C THR A 588 -9.91 13.80 -5.04
N THR A 589 -8.93 12.88 -5.23
CA THR A 589 -8.23 12.21 -4.11
C THR A 589 -6.83 11.62 -4.45
N PHE A 590 -6.29 10.67 -3.66
CA PHE A 590 -4.88 10.21 -3.64
C PHE A 590 -4.63 8.72 -3.23
N ALA A 591 -3.33 8.35 -3.14
CA ALA A 591 -2.74 7.64 -1.98
C ALA A 591 -2.40 8.62 -0.82
N GLU A 592 -2.62 8.26 0.44
CA GLU A 592 -2.73 9.22 1.56
C GLU A 592 -1.57 10.23 1.65
N THR A 593 -1.90 11.52 1.60
CA THR A 593 -0.95 12.61 1.81
C THR A 593 -1.05 13.07 3.26
N HIS A 594 -0.07 12.67 4.06
CA HIS A 594 0.03 12.98 5.48
C HIS A 594 0.49 14.42 5.67
N TYR A 595 -0.45 15.30 5.99
CA TYR A 595 -0.19 16.70 6.30
C TYR A 595 0.24 16.86 7.75
N HIS A 596 1.49 17.27 7.95
CA HIS A 596 2.00 17.60 9.27
C HIS A 596 2.41 19.07 9.34
N GLN A 597 2.22 19.70 10.50
CA GLN A 597 2.84 20.98 10.82
C GLN A 597 3.87 20.75 11.91
N PHE A 598 5.09 21.24 11.68
CA PHE A 598 6.21 21.20 12.61
C PHE A 598 6.49 22.65 13.03
N ASN A 599 6.03 23.03 14.21
CA ASN A 599 6.47 24.27 14.85
C ASN A 599 7.76 23.99 15.63
N VAL A 600 8.90 24.44 15.10
CA VAL A 600 10.21 24.34 15.74
C VAL A 600 10.34 25.50 16.72
N GLN A 601 10.42 25.24 18.02
CA GLN A 601 10.39 26.29 19.06
C GLN A 601 11.25 25.93 20.29
N GLU A 602 11.61 26.92 21.12
CA GLU A 602 12.15 26.62 22.46
C GLU A 602 11.06 26.04 23.37
N ILE A 603 11.35 24.96 24.09
CA ILE A 603 10.55 24.47 25.22
C ILE A 603 11.40 24.28 26.47
N ALA A 604 10.75 24.30 27.64
CA ALA A 604 11.35 23.87 28.89
C ALA A 604 11.38 22.33 28.97
N ALA A 605 12.54 21.75 29.21
CA ALA A 605 12.73 20.33 29.49
C ALA A 605 13.54 20.14 30.79
N ARG A 606 13.09 19.23 31.64
CA ARG A 606 13.80 18.86 32.89
C ARG A 606 14.48 17.51 32.72
N ARG A 607 15.79 17.46 33.00
CA ARG A 607 16.64 16.24 33.02
C ARG A 607 17.71 16.43 34.09
N LEU A 608 18.27 15.34 34.63
CA LEU A 608 19.36 15.39 35.63
C LEU A 608 19.08 16.39 36.78
N CYS A 609 17.82 16.44 37.23
CA CYS A 609 17.21 17.42 38.15
C CYS A 609 17.17 18.90 37.72
N ARG A 610 17.86 19.32 36.65
CA ARG A 610 17.98 20.70 36.16
C ARG A 610 16.96 21.03 35.05
N ASN A 611 16.64 22.31 34.89
CA ASN A 611 15.68 22.82 33.90
C ASN A 611 16.41 23.54 32.76
N HIS A 612 16.18 23.11 31.52
CA HIS A 612 16.85 23.62 30.33
C HIS A 612 15.83 24.13 29.32
N ARG A 613 16.24 25.10 28.48
CA ARG A 613 15.52 25.41 27.25
C ARG A 613 16.19 24.67 26.09
N ILE A 614 15.42 23.83 25.42
CA ILE A 614 15.83 23.05 24.24
C ILE A 614 14.99 23.44 23.04
N VAL A 615 15.49 23.22 21.82
CA VAL A 615 14.70 23.41 20.60
C VAL A 615 14.01 22.09 20.26
N ALA A 616 12.70 22.12 20.04
CA ALA A 616 11.89 20.93 19.83
C ALA A 616 10.77 21.19 18.81
N VAL A 617 10.18 20.11 18.28
CA VAL A 617 9.04 20.18 17.34
C VAL A 617 7.74 19.96 18.09
N ASN A 618 6.75 20.84 17.87
CA ASN A 618 5.39 20.73 18.41
C ASN A 618 5.33 20.60 19.95
N GLY A 619 6.39 21.04 20.64
CA GLY A 619 6.54 20.93 22.08
C GLY A 619 6.87 19.54 22.61
N GLN A 620 7.32 18.62 21.76
CA GLN A 620 7.62 17.22 22.11
C GLN A 620 9.13 16.95 22.00
N PHE A 621 9.71 16.29 23.01
CA PHE A 621 11.08 15.76 22.97
C PHE A 621 11.11 14.32 23.55
N PRO A 622 11.37 13.28 22.73
CA PRO A 622 11.53 13.30 21.27
C PRO A 622 10.35 13.91 20.54
N GLY A 623 10.58 14.39 19.32
CA GLY A 623 9.55 14.95 18.45
C GLY A 623 8.53 13.91 17.96
N PRO A 624 7.45 14.35 17.29
CA PRO A 624 6.38 13.48 16.85
C PRO A 624 6.89 12.35 15.95
N THR A 625 6.48 11.11 16.28
CA THR A 625 6.61 9.98 15.36
C THR A 625 5.65 10.17 14.20
N LEU A 626 6.15 10.09 12.97
CA LEU A 626 5.33 10.08 11.76
C LEU A 626 5.08 8.62 11.38
N GLU A 627 3.82 8.23 11.27
CA GLU A 627 3.44 6.90 10.77
C GLU A 627 2.84 7.02 9.37
N VAL A 628 3.46 6.34 8.41
CA VAL A 628 3.10 6.38 6.99
C VAL A 628 3.22 4.98 6.39
N ARG A 629 2.90 4.81 5.10
CA ARG A 629 3.11 3.57 4.36
C ARG A 629 3.99 3.77 3.13
N ASN A 630 4.58 2.68 2.68
CA ASN A 630 5.13 2.58 1.33
C ASN A 630 4.04 2.92 0.28
N GLY A 631 4.26 4.00 -0.47
CA GLY A 631 3.31 4.59 -1.42
C GLY A 631 2.53 5.81 -0.91
N ASP A 632 2.65 6.17 0.37
CA ASP A 632 2.04 7.40 0.91
C ASP A 632 2.94 8.63 0.66
N SER A 633 2.33 9.81 0.66
CA SER A 633 3.07 11.09 0.56
C SER A 633 3.11 11.83 1.88
N LEU A 634 4.20 12.54 2.16
CA LEU A 634 4.33 13.44 3.30
C LEU A 634 4.36 14.88 2.80
N VAL A 635 3.60 15.74 3.46
CA VAL A 635 3.64 17.20 3.26
C VAL A 635 3.80 17.85 4.64
N VAL A 636 5.06 18.09 5.02
CA VAL A 636 5.41 18.61 6.35
C VAL A 636 5.78 20.08 6.25
N LYS A 637 4.89 20.95 6.71
CA LYS A 637 5.18 22.38 6.84
C LYS A 637 5.97 22.63 8.12
N VAL A 638 7.24 22.97 7.98
CA VAL A 638 8.12 23.38 9.07
C VAL A 638 8.07 24.90 9.20
N THR A 639 7.57 25.39 10.32
CA THR A 639 7.63 26.80 10.73
C THR A 639 8.71 26.94 11.80
N ASN A 640 9.63 27.89 11.60
CA ASN A 640 10.73 28.10 12.53
C ASN A 640 10.44 29.26 13.50
N SER A 641 10.02 28.92 14.72
CA SER A 641 9.83 29.85 15.84
C SER A 641 11.02 29.84 16.82
N ALA A 642 12.13 29.17 16.48
CA ALA A 642 13.33 29.07 17.31
C ALA A 642 14.36 30.18 16.98
N PRO A 643 15.26 30.55 17.90
CA PRO A 643 16.24 31.63 17.70
C PRO A 643 17.42 31.26 16.78
N TYR A 644 17.31 30.20 15.99
CA TYR A 644 18.36 29.67 15.12
C TYR A 644 17.79 29.27 13.77
N ASN A 645 18.59 29.36 12.70
CA ASN A 645 18.31 28.67 11.44
C ASN A 645 18.01 27.19 11.65
N VAL A 646 17.06 26.64 10.90
CA VAL A 646 16.76 25.21 10.89
C VAL A 646 16.41 24.71 9.48
N THR A 647 16.76 23.46 9.20
CA THR A 647 16.19 22.62 8.14
C THR A 647 15.82 21.27 8.75
N ILE A 648 14.98 20.48 8.09
CA ILE A 648 14.61 19.12 8.53
C ILE A 648 14.97 18.14 7.41
N HIS A 649 15.81 17.16 7.73
CA HIS A 649 16.17 16.06 6.85
C HIS A 649 15.38 14.79 7.18
N TRP A 650 15.16 13.98 6.16
CA TRP A 650 14.32 12.78 6.16
C TRP A 650 15.23 11.57 5.95
N HIS A 651 15.93 11.19 7.02
CA HIS A 651 17.10 10.32 6.96
C HIS A 651 16.80 9.01 6.23
N GLY A 652 17.54 8.77 5.15
CA GLY A 652 17.40 7.59 4.31
C GLY A 652 16.24 7.60 3.32
N VAL A 653 15.30 8.56 3.37
CA VAL A 653 14.23 8.63 2.37
C VAL A 653 14.83 8.95 1.00
N ARG A 654 14.45 8.20 -0.05
CA ARG A 654 15.09 8.33 -1.37
C ARG A 654 14.84 9.67 -2.09
N GLN A 655 13.84 10.47 -1.70
CA GLN A 655 13.52 11.78 -2.30
C GLN A 655 13.57 11.82 -3.84
N LEU A 656 13.04 10.77 -4.49
CA LEU A 656 13.20 10.52 -5.93
C LEU A 656 12.83 11.74 -6.78
N ARG A 657 13.79 12.21 -7.61
CA ARG A 657 13.73 13.43 -8.44
C ARG A 657 13.52 14.75 -7.67
N ASN A 658 13.45 14.73 -6.34
CA ASN A 658 13.10 15.89 -5.51
C ASN A 658 14.08 16.15 -4.34
N PRO A 659 15.38 16.35 -4.61
CA PRO A 659 16.34 16.73 -3.57
C PRO A 659 15.98 18.06 -2.88
N TRP A 660 15.12 18.91 -3.43
CA TRP A 660 14.58 20.08 -2.73
C TRP A 660 13.88 19.73 -1.41
N ALA A 661 13.33 18.52 -1.29
CA ALA A 661 12.72 18.02 -0.06
C ALA A 661 13.70 17.27 0.84
N ASP A 662 14.99 17.19 0.51
CA ASP A 662 15.99 16.40 1.25
C ASP A 662 16.39 17.03 2.59
N GLY A 663 16.64 18.35 2.64
CA GLY A 663 16.86 19.08 3.89
C GLY A 663 18.29 19.48 4.35
N PRO A 664 19.44 18.99 3.84
CA PRO A 664 20.75 19.48 4.33
C PRO A 664 20.99 20.98 4.07
N GLU A 665 21.28 21.74 5.13
CA GLU A 665 21.46 23.21 5.08
C GLU A 665 22.63 23.59 4.14
N TYR A 666 22.39 24.51 3.21
CA TYR A 666 23.29 24.92 2.12
C TYR A 666 23.70 23.83 1.11
N VAL A 667 23.21 22.60 1.20
CA VAL A 667 23.45 21.57 0.17
C VAL A 667 22.27 21.54 -0.81
N THR A 668 21.09 21.09 -0.38
CA THR A 668 19.90 21.09 -1.26
C THR A 668 19.09 22.37 -1.12
N GLN A 669 19.05 22.98 0.06
CA GLN A 669 18.27 24.19 0.33
C GLN A 669 19.01 25.19 1.22
N CYS A 670 18.60 26.46 1.17
CA CYS A 670 18.98 27.43 2.19
C CYS A 670 18.19 27.17 3.50
N PRO A 671 18.67 27.65 4.65
CA PRO A 671 17.99 27.47 5.93
C PRO A 671 16.64 28.17 6.03
N ILE A 672 15.71 27.56 6.77
CA ILE A 672 14.52 28.25 7.28
C ILE A 672 15.00 29.19 8.39
N ARG A 673 15.03 30.50 8.12
CA ARG A 673 15.38 31.53 9.11
C ARG A 673 14.30 31.62 10.21
N PRO A 674 14.60 32.14 11.42
CA PRO A 674 13.59 32.45 12.43
C PRO A 674 12.45 33.30 11.86
N GLY A 675 11.21 32.96 12.19
CA GLY A 675 9.98 33.53 11.63
C GLY A 675 9.58 32.98 10.24
N GLY A 676 10.48 32.27 9.56
CA GLY A 676 10.23 31.66 8.24
C GLY A 676 9.53 30.31 8.30
N SER A 677 9.10 29.82 7.14
CA SER A 677 8.58 28.45 6.99
C SER A 677 8.90 27.86 5.62
N TYR A 678 9.13 26.54 5.56
CA TYR A 678 9.26 25.76 4.33
C TYR A 678 8.45 24.46 4.44
N THR A 679 8.05 23.88 3.32
CA THR A 679 7.23 22.67 3.28
C THR A 679 7.93 21.55 2.53
N TYR A 680 8.27 20.48 3.23
CA TYR A 680 8.88 19.28 2.66
C TYR A 680 7.79 18.40 2.03
N ARG A 681 8.03 17.89 0.83
CA ARG A 681 7.01 17.23 -0.02
C ARG A 681 7.63 16.05 -0.76
N PHE A 682 7.24 14.84 -0.42
CA PHE A 682 7.83 13.63 -1.00
C PHE A 682 6.91 12.42 -0.84
N THR A 683 7.17 11.36 -1.60
CA THR A 683 6.40 10.11 -1.58
C THR A 683 7.33 8.95 -1.21
N ILE A 684 6.98 8.22 -0.15
CA ILE A 684 7.76 7.06 0.28
C ILE A 684 7.65 5.97 -0.78
N THR A 685 8.77 5.56 -1.37
CA THR A 685 8.78 4.68 -2.54
C THR A 685 9.70 3.47 -2.31
N ASP A 686 9.07 2.31 -2.10
CA ASP A 686 9.73 1.00 -1.95
C ASP A 686 10.77 0.94 -0.81
N GLN A 687 10.38 1.51 0.33
CA GLN A 687 11.05 1.41 1.64
C GLN A 687 10.01 0.92 2.65
N GLU A 688 10.34 0.00 3.57
CA GLU A 688 9.42 -0.51 4.62
C GLU A 688 10.19 -0.92 5.90
N GLY A 689 9.79 -0.36 7.05
CA GLY A 689 10.47 -0.52 8.35
C GLY A 689 10.54 0.80 9.10
N THR A 690 11.67 1.08 9.76
CA THR A 690 11.91 2.35 10.46
C THR A 690 12.92 3.22 9.71
N LEU A 691 12.62 4.50 9.57
CA LEU A 691 13.56 5.60 9.33
C LEU A 691 13.35 6.66 10.43
N TRP A 692 13.97 7.83 10.29
CA TRP A 692 13.78 8.95 11.19
C TRP A 692 13.91 10.29 10.47
N TRP A 693 13.50 11.37 11.14
CA TRP A 693 13.68 12.74 10.67
C TRP A 693 14.43 13.54 11.74
N HIS A 694 15.23 14.53 11.33
CA HIS A 694 15.98 15.37 12.26
C HIS A 694 16.34 16.75 11.69
N ALA A 695 16.77 17.67 12.55
CA ALA A 695 17.36 18.92 12.08
C ALA A 695 18.69 18.67 11.37
N HIS A 696 18.89 19.24 10.19
CA HIS A 696 20.17 19.22 9.44
C HIS A 696 20.81 20.63 9.42
N SER A 697 20.72 21.29 10.58
CA SER A 697 21.18 22.65 10.83
C SER A 697 21.91 22.70 12.17
N ARG A 698 23.25 22.61 12.13
CA ARG A 698 24.10 22.53 13.33
C ARG A 698 23.68 21.34 14.23
N TRP A 699 24.19 21.34 15.45
CA TRP A 699 23.87 20.36 16.50
C TRP A 699 22.44 20.45 17.08
N LEU A 700 21.47 21.01 16.35
CA LEU A 700 20.05 21.00 16.74
C LEU A 700 19.47 19.56 16.76
N ARG A 701 20.14 18.64 16.05
CA ARG A 701 19.86 17.18 16.04
C ARG A 701 19.89 16.51 17.41
N THR A 702 20.40 17.15 18.47
CA THR A 702 20.27 16.66 19.87
C THR A 702 18.84 16.61 20.39
N THR A 703 17.96 17.46 19.87
CA THR A 703 16.63 17.70 20.45
C THR A 703 15.53 17.91 19.40
N VAL A 704 15.91 18.17 18.15
CA VAL A 704 15.02 18.20 16.99
C VAL A 704 15.18 16.90 16.18
N TYR A 705 14.48 15.84 16.61
CA TYR A 705 14.36 14.57 15.89
C TYR A 705 13.06 13.84 16.23
N GLY A 706 12.67 12.87 15.40
CA GLY A 706 11.58 11.93 15.67
C GLY A 706 11.59 10.74 14.71
N ALA A 707 10.86 9.67 15.04
CA ALA A 707 10.79 8.47 14.21
C ALA A 707 9.93 8.70 12.94
N LEU A 708 10.29 7.99 11.86
CA LEU A 708 9.49 7.87 10.63
C LEU A 708 9.20 6.38 10.43
N VAL A 709 8.05 5.93 10.91
CA VAL A 709 7.61 4.54 10.82
C VAL A 709 6.95 4.31 9.48
N ILE A 710 7.64 3.62 8.59
CA ILE A 710 7.15 3.26 7.27
C ILE A 710 6.56 1.86 7.35
N ARG A 711 5.25 1.82 7.61
CA ARG A 711 4.47 0.58 7.63
C ARG A 711 4.41 -0.01 6.21
N PRO A 712 4.19 -1.32 6.08
CA PRO A 712 4.00 -1.94 4.76
C PRO A 712 2.94 -1.25 3.92
N LYS A 713 3.09 -1.28 2.59
CA LYS A 713 2.08 -0.74 1.65
C LYS A 713 0.68 -1.24 2.03
N LEU A 714 -0.34 -0.42 1.80
CA LEU A 714 -1.70 -0.63 2.30
C LEU A 714 -2.39 -1.88 1.71
N GLY A 715 -2.10 -3.07 2.27
CA GLY A 715 -2.50 -4.38 1.75
C GLY A 715 -1.36 -5.41 1.75
N SER A 716 -0.13 -4.98 1.96
CA SER A 716 1.06 -5.82 2.04
C SER A 716 1.44 -6.16 3.48
N SER A 717 2.31 -7.17 3.60
CA SER A 717 3.25 -7.31 4.69
C SER A 717 4.69 -7.11 4.15
N TYR A 718 5.71 -6.64 4.89
CA TYR A 718 6.25 -7.22 6.13
C TYR A 718 6.69 -8.73 5.89
N PRO A 719 7.88 -9.24 6.34
CA PRO A 719 8.32 -10.67 6.24
C PRO A 719 8.57 -11.54 7.54
N PHE A 720 8.39 -11.04 8.77
CA PHE A 720 8.63 -11.66 10.11
C PHE A 720 7.31 -11.91 10.97
N PRO A 721 7.21 -12.09 12.31
CA PRO A 721 5.91 -12.21 13.03
C PRO A 721 5.08 -10.91 13.10
N ASN A 722 3.74 -10.97 13.19
CA ASN A 722 2.92 -9.74 13.29
C ASN A 722 3.08 -9.25 14.72
N PRO A 723 3.74 -8.11 14.97
CA PRO A 723 3.97 -7.70 16.33
C PRO A 723 2.63 -7.34 16.96
N LYS A 724 2.37 -7.90 18.14
CA LYS A 724 1.20 -7.53 18.95
C LYS A 724 1.33 -6.09 19.47
N ILE A 725 2.57 -5.63 19.64
CA ILE A 725 2.93 -4.29 20.11
C ILE A 725 4.11 -3.80 19.27
N GLU A 726 4.04 -2.57 18.75
CA GLU A 726 5.21 -1.88 18.17
C GLU A 726 5.63 -0.74 19.12
N PHE A 727 6.93 -0.54 19.30
CA PHE A 727 7.44 0.46 20.24
C PHE A 727 8.73 1.13 19.72
N PRO A 728 8.73 2.45 19.45
CA PRO A 728 9.93 3.22 19.16
C PRO A 728 10.91 3.26 20.32
N VAL A 729 12.17 2.99 20.02
CA VAL A 729 13.32 3.07 20.93
C VAL A 729 14.34 4.02 20.29
N ILE A 730 14.15 5.32 20.51
CA ILE A 730 15.03 6.35 19.98
C ILE A 730 16.14 6.62 20.99
N LEU A 731 17.35 6.21 20.64
CA LEU A 731 18.56 6.45 21.41
C LEU A 731 19.10 7.85 21.08
N GLY A 732 19.71 8.54 22.04
CA GLY A 732 20.34 9.84 21.79
C GLY A 732 21.11 10.39 22.99
N GLU A 733 21.77 11.53 22.85
CA GLU A 733 22.62 12.16 23.88
C GLU A 733 21.97 13.41 24.49
N TRP A 734 22.27 13.72 25.75
CA TRP A 734 21.80 14.90 26.47
C TRP A 734 22.95 15.77 26.99
N TRP A 735 22.82 17.10 26.85
CA TRP A 735 23.70 18.09 27.48
C TRP A 735 22.89 19.03 28.37
N ASP A 736 23.38 19.26 29.58
CA ASP A 736 22.92 20.35 30.45
C ASP A 736 23.44 21.71 29.94
N ARG A 737 24.53 21.71 29.17
CA ARG A 737 25.01 22.87 28.41
C ARG A 737 24.12 23.11 27.20
N LYS A 738 23.86 24.38 26.85
CA LYS A 738 23.20 24.72 25.58
C LYS A 738 24.05 24.18 24.41
N VAL A 739 23.54 23.20 23.67
CA VAL A 739 24.27 22.49 22.61
C VAL A 739 24.92 23.42 21.57
N ILE A 740 24.22 24.48 21.15
CA ILE A 740 24.74 25.46 20.20
C ILE A 740 25.94 26.24 20.78
N SER A 741 26.05 26.38 22.10
CA SER A 741 27.24 26.93 22.76
C SER A 741 28.39 25.93 22.78
N VAL A 742 28.13 24.63 22.95
CA VAL A 742 29.17 23.57 22.87
C VAL A 742 29.79 23.54 21.48
N LEU A 743 28.96 23.50 20.43
CA LEU A 743 29.42 23.59 19.04
C LEU A 743 30.17 24.89 18.76
N ARG A 744 29.66 26.04 19.21
CA ARG A 744 30.35 27.33 19.04
C ARG A 744 31.70 27.36 19.76
N GLN A 745 31.81 26.73 20.92
CA GLN A 745 33.07 26.62 21.65
C GLN A 745 34.07 25.77 20.85
N ALA A 746 33.70 24.55 20.43
CA ALA A 746 34.56 23.69 19.62
C ALA A 746 34.98 24.35 18.28
N LEU A 747 34.05 25.00 17.57
CA LEU A 747 34.35 25.73 16.34
C LEU A 747 35.19 27.00 16.58
N PHE A 748 35.10 27.64 17.75
CA PHE A 748 35.98 28.76 18.10
C PHE A 748 37.39 28.26 18.44
N THR A 749 37.50 27.31 19.38
CA THR A 749 38.77 26.82 19.93
C THR A 749 39.52 25.90 18.97
N GLY A 750 38.82 25.24 18.05
CA GLY A 750 39.36 24.18 17.21
C GLY A 750 39.68 22.88 17.96
N GLY A 751 39.35 22.79 19.25
CA GLY A 751 39.48 21.57 20.05
C GLY A 751 38.26 20.66 19.92
N ALA A 752 38.30 19.55 20.66
CA ALA A 752 37.16 18.65 20.79
C ALA A 752 35.98 19.33 21.54
N PRO A 753 34.72 18.99 21.22
CA PRO A 753 33.55 19.45 21.98
C PRO A 753 33.48 18.79 23.37
N ASN A 754 32.61 19.34 24.24
CA ASN A 754 32.26 18.65 25.49
C ASN A 754 31.42 17.40 25.17
N ILE A 755 31.76 16.26 25.78
CA ILE A 755 30.90 15.06 25.86
C ILE A 755 29.53 15.41 26.47
N SER A 756 28.54 14.55 26.22
CA SER A 756 27.22 14.64 26.86
C SER A 756 27.27 14.36 28.36
N ASP A 757 26.25 14.85 29.06
CA ASP A 757 26.04 14.62 30.50
C ASP A 757 25.27 13.30 30.75
N ALA A 758 24.57 12.76 29.74
CA ALA A 758 24.01 11.40 29.74
C ALA A 758 23.54 10.92 28.33
N ILE A 759 23.67 9.62 28.06
CA ILE A 759 22.92 8.91 27.02
C ILE A 759 21.45 8.79 27.44
N THR A 760 20.55 8.66 26.47
CA THR A 760 19.09 8.61 26.68
C THR A 760 18.40 7.55 25.82
N ILE A 761 17.28 7.02 26.32
CA ILE A 761 16.29 6.23 25.58
C ILE A 761 14.97 7.00 25.59
N ASN A 762 14.37 7.22 24.42
CA ASN A 762 13.21 8.09 24.21
C ASN A 762 13.38 9.45 24.91
N GLY A 763 14.58 10.03 24.77
CA GLY A 763 14.95 11.32 25.34
C GLY A 763 15.06 11.37 26.86
N GLN A 764 15.15 10.23 27.57
CA GLN A 764 15.31 10.15 29.03
C GLN A 764 16.54 9.29 29.42
N PRO A 765 17.35 9.68 30.42
CA PRO A 765 18.47 8.84 30.90
C PRO A 765 18.02 7.51 31.57
N GLY A 766 16.80 7.47 32.11
CA GLY A 766 16.25 6.31 32.81
C GLY A 766 16.20 6.47 34.33
N ASP A 767 15.66 5.47 35.04
CA ASP A 767 15.21 5.66 36.43
C ASP A 767 16.33 5.57 37.47
N LEU A 768 17.48 5.02 37.07
CA LEU A 768 18.76 5.06 37.78
C LEU A 768 19.29 6.51 37.97
N PHE A 769 18.82 7.47 37.17
CA PHE A 769 19.23 8.88 37.26
C PHE A 769 18.29 9.71 38.12
N ARG A 770 18.88 10.57 38.97
CA ARG A 770 18.13 11.49 39.84
C ARG A 770 17.14 12.34 39.03
N CYS A 771 15.93 12.48 39.55
CA CYS A 771 14.79 13.18 38.93
C CYS A 771 14.34 12.66 37.54
N SER A 772 14.77 11.47 37.11
CA SER A 772 14.43 10.91 35.78
C SER A 772 13.44 9.74 35.84
N SER A 773 13.25 9.14 37.03
CA SER A 773 12.42 7.94 37.28
C SER A 773 10.93 8.08 36.96
N GLN A 774 10.38 9.31 37.04
CA GLN A 774 8.99 9.59 36.61
C GLN A 774 8.86 9.58 35.09
N GLY A 775 9.82 10.17 34.37
CA GLY A 775 9.79 10.29 32.91
C GLY A 775 10.28 9.05 32.15
N THR A 776 10.93 8.11 32.84
CA THR A 776 11.51 6.89 32.27
C THR A 776 10.47 6.08 31.49
N ALA A 777 10.78 5.77 30.23
CA ALA A 777 9.88 5.06 29.34
C ALA A 777 9.58 3.63 29.83
N ARG A 778 8.29 3.23 29.77
CA ARG A 778 7.81 1.91 30.18
C ARG A 778 7.01 1.25 29.06
N LEU A 779 7.22 -0.05 28.87
CA LEU A 779 6.56 -0.88 27.87
C LEU A 779 5.87 -2.06 28.56
N SER A 780 4.54 -2.06 28.57
CA SER A 780 3.73 -3.02 29.32
C SER A 780 3.26 -4.19 28.45
N VAL A 781 3.74 -5.40 28.77
CA VAL A 781 3.55 -6.64 28.00
C VAL A 781 2.76 -7.72 28.77
N SER A 782 2.14 -8.65 28.06
CA SER A 782 1.73 -9.95 28.62
C SER A 782 2.77 -11.02 28.26
N LYS A 783 2.87 -12.10 29.05
CA LYS A 783 3.76 -13.23 28.72
C LYS A 783 3.30 -13.88 27.41
N GLY A 784 4.24 -14.13 26.50
CA GLY A 784 4.01 -14.59 25.12
C GLY A 784 3.83 -13.47 24.09
N ASP A 785 3.82 -12.19 24.49
CA ASP A 785 3.64 -11.08 23.53
C ASP A 785 4.87 -10.88 22.64
N THR A 786 4.67 -10.91 21.32
CA THR A 786 5.69 -10.47 20.36
C THR A 786 5.66 -8.95 20.20
N VAL A 787 6.78 -8.31 20.50
CA VAL A 787 7.03 -6.88 20.39
C VAL A 787 7.95 -6.62 19.19
N LEU A 788 7.66 -5.61 18.37
CA LEU A 788 8.62 -5.02 17.44
C LEU A 788 9.20 -3.74 18.07
N LEU A 789 10.44 -3.82 18.53
CA LEU A 789 11.22 -2.67 18.98
C LEU A 789 11.84 -2.01 17.73
N ARG A 790 11.54 -0.73 17.55
CA ARG A 790 12.02 0.09 16.43
C ARG A 790 13.18 0.94 16.91
N VAL A 791 14.40 0.42 16.81
CA VAL A 791 15.59 1.05 17.38
C VAL A 791 16.20 2.03 16.38
N ILE A 792 16.39 3.28 16.81
CA ILE A 792 16.99 4.37 16.03
C ILE A 792 18.14 4.94 16.85
N ASN A 793 19.33 5.09 16.26
CA ASN A 793 20.37 5.90 16.90
C ASN A 793 20.33 7.35 16.38
N ALA A 794 19.75 8.24 17.19
CA ALA A 794 19.67 9.68 16.97
C ALA A 794 20.69 10.48 17.82
N ALA A 795 21.74 9.83 18.34
CA ALA A 795 22.89 10.50 18.92
C ALA A 795 23.59 11.42 17.90
N LEU A 796 24.27 12.45 18.39
CA LEU A 796 25.18 13.25 17.57
C LEU A 796 26.46 12.50 17.27
N ASN A 797 27.08 11.91 18.29
CA ASN A 797 28.49 11.52 18.27
C ASN A 797 28.75 10.08 18.72
N GLN A 798 27.82 9.44 19.41
CA GLN A 798 28.05 8.14 20.04
C GLN A 798 27.35 7.00 19.30
N GLN A 799 28.14 5.99 18.94
CA GLN A 799 27.63 4.68 18.52
C GLN A 799 27.13 3.92 19.75
N LEU A 800 26.07 3.11 19.61
CA LEU A 800 25.39 2.56 20.78
C LEU A 800 25.12 1.06 20.65
N PHE A 801 25.56 0.30 21.66
CA PHE A 801 25.05 -1.03 21.94
C PHE A 801 23.66 -0.93 22.59
N PHE A 802 22.73 -1.81 22.20
CA PHE A 802 21.41 -1.93 22.80
C PHE A 802 21.06 -3.40 23.10
N SER A 803 20.52 -3.65 24.30
CA SER A 803 20.10 -4.99 24.75
C SER A 803 18.89 -4.91 25.70
N VAL A 804 18.20 -6.02 25.90
CA VAL A 804 17.06 -6.15 26.82
C VAL A 804 17.28 -7.35 27.75
N ALA A 805 17.24 -7.13 29.06
CA ALA A 805 17.65 -8.12 30.04
C ALA A 805 16.92 -9.46 29.88
N ASN A 806 17.69 -10.55 29.77
CA ASN A 806 17.25 -11.94 29.57
C ASN A 806 16.44 -12.23 28.30
N HIS A 807 16.13 -11.25 27.45
CA HIS A 807 15.34 -11.44 26.24
C HIS A 807 16.23 -11.46 24.99
N LYS A 808 15.95 -12.36 24.05
CA LYS A 808 16.65 -12.38 22.74
C LYS A 808 15.99 -11.43 21.74
N LEU A 809 16.83 -10.80 20.92
CA LEU A 809 16.45 -9.86 19.86
C LEU A 809 16.62 -10.55 18.50
N THR A 810 15.55 -10.67 17.72
CA THR A 810 15.62 -11.16 16.34
C THR A 810 15.59 -9.97 15.38
N VAL A 811 16.68 -9.73 14.67
CA VAL A 811 16.83 -8.63 13.70
C VAL A 811 16.04 -8.95 12.44
N VAL A 812 15.25 -7.99 11.94
CA VAL A 812 14.34 -8.22 10.81
C VAL A 812 14.25 -7.11 9.77
N ALA A 813 14.69 -5.89 10.09
CA ALA A 813 14.93 -4.83 9.12
C ALA A 813 16.04 -3.89 9.61
N THR A 814 16.75 -3.25 8.70
CA THR A 814 17.64 -2.11 8.97
C THR A 814 17.41 -1.04 7.92
N ASP A 815 17.45 0.24 8.30
CA ASP A 815 17.35 1.36 7.35
C ASP A 815 16.10 1.29 6.44
N ALA A 816 14.97 0.84 6.98
CA ALA A 816 13.74 0.50 6.26
C ALA A 816 13.89 -0.44 5.04
N ILE A 817 14.85 -1.37 5.11
CA ILE A 817 14.93 -2.56 4.26
C ILE A 817 14.91 -3.81 5.13
N TYR A 818 14.13 -4.82 4.73
CA TYR A 818 14.09 -6.10 5.42
C TYR A 818 15.39 -6.89 5.27
N THR A 819 15.79 -7.60 6.32
CA THR A 819 17.00 -8.42 6.36
C THR A 819 16.69 -9.90 6.41
N LYS A 820 17.69 -10.73 6.12
CA LYS A 820 17.71 -12.14 6.54
C LYS A 820 17.67 -12.18 8.07
N GLN A 821 16.72 -12.90 8.63
CA GLN A 821 16.44 -12.85 10.07
C GLN A 821 17.50 -13.64 10.85
N PHE A 822 18.07 -13.02 11.89
CA PHE A 822 19.03 -13.66 12.81
C PHE A 822 18.76 -13.19 14.24
N THR A 823 19.16 -14.00 15.23
CA THR A 823 18.86 -13.77 16.65
C THR A 823 20.14 -13.51 17.44
N THR A 824 20.15 -12.41 18.20
CA THR A 824 21.27 -11.94 19.02
C THR A 824 20.78 -11.50 20.41
N ASN A 825 21.69 -11.36 21.37
CA ASN A 825 21.41 -10.77 22.69
C ASN A 825 21.64 -9.25 22.71
N VAL A 826 22.36 -8.72 21.71
CA VAL A 826 22.74 -7.31 21.59
C VAL A 826 22.75 -6.90 20.12
N ILE A 827 22.31 -5.67 19.85
CA ILE A 827 22.50 -4.99 18.57
C ILE A 827 23.42 -3.78 18.76
N MET A 828 24.04 -3.34 17.69
CA MET A 828 24.84 -2.10 17.65
C MET A 828 24.32 -1.21 16.52
N LEU A 829 24.34 0.11 16.73
CA LEU A 829 23.97 1.10 15.72
C LEU A 829 24.92 2.31 15.80
N GLY A 830 25.61 2.63 14.71
CA GLY A 830 26.18 3.96 14.50
C GLY A 830 25.07 5.04 14.37
N PRO A 831 25.31 6.31 14.73
CA PRO A 831 24.40 7.43 14.48
C PRO A 831 23.82 7.41 13.06
N GLY A 832 22.51 7.62 12.90
CA GLY A 832 21.84 7.50 11.60
C GLY A 832 21.15 6.17 11.37
N GLN A 833 21.78 5.07 11.79
CA GLN A 833 21.23 3.74 11.51
C GLN A 833 19.92 3.48 12.27
N THR A 834 19.10 2.62 11.66
CA THR A 834 17.93 2.05 12.33
C THR A 834 17.97 0.52 12.26
N THR A 835 17.38 -0.14 13.26
CA THR A 835 17.21 -1.59 13.30
C THR A 835 15.86 -1.94 13.92
N ASP A 836 15.01 -2.60 13.15
CA ASP A 836 13.80 -3.25 13.65
C ASP A 836 14.17 -4.62 14.21
N VAL A 837 13.90 -4.83 15.51
CA VAL A 837 14.09 -6.12 16.18
C VAL A 837 12.82 -6.62 16.84
N LEU A 838 12.65 -7.93 16.84
CA LEU A 838 11.58 -8.60 17.58
C LEU A 838 12.09 -9.11 18.91
N LEU A 839 11.25 -8.91 19.92
CA LEU A 839 11.38 -9.51 21.24
C LEU A 839 10.10 -10.31 21.50
N THR A 840 10.23 -11.52 22.05
CA THR A 840 9.08 -12.27 22.59
C THR A 840 9.15 -12.19 24.10
N ALA A 841 8.07 -11.81 24.76
CA ALA A 841 7.98 -11.72 26.22
C ALA A 841 7.86 -13.11 26.86
N ASP A 842 8.92 -13.92 26.76
CA ASP A 842 8.98 -15.33 27.16
C ASP A 842 9.42 -15.56 28.63
N GLN A 843 10.04 -14.55 29.25
CA GLN A 843 10.61 -14.59 30.59
C GLN A 843 9.55 -14.71 31.71
N GLN A 844 9.99 -14.81 32.97
CA GLN A 844 9.06 -14.83 34.10
C GLN A 844 8.44 -13.44 34.35
N PRO A 845 7.16 -13.34 34.76
CA PRO A 845 6.52 -12.05 34.99
C PRO A 845 7.26 -11.19 36.02
N GLY A 846 7.80 -10.07 35.56
CA GLY A 846 8.59 -9.13 36.35
C GLY A 846 8.92 -7.86 35.56
N ARG A 847 10.03 -7.21 35.90
CA ARG A 847 10.56 -6.04 35.18
C ARG A 847 11.97 -6.32 34.65
N TYR A 848 12.25 -5.78 33.47
CA TYR A 848 13.50 -5.98 32.73
C TYR A 848 13.91 -4.66 32.08
N TYR A 849 15.17 -4.28 32.20
CA TYR A 849 15.69 -3.09 31.52
C TYR A 849 15.94 -3.38 30.04
N MET A 850 15.43 -2.50 29.20
CA MET A 850 16.00 -2.15 27.91
C MET A 850 17.11 -1.14 28.20
N ALA A 851 18.35 -1.40 27.79
CA ALA A 851 19.49 -0.53 28.13
C ALA A 851 20.42 -0.28 26.93
N ALA A 852 21.05 0.89 26.93
CA ALA A 852 22.00 1.30 25.89
C ALA A 852 23.26 1.96 26.48
N ARG A 853 24.42 1.75 25.85
CA ARG A 853 25.68 2.43 26.17
C ARG A 853 26.58 2.60 24.95
N ALA A 854 27.57 3.49 25.07
CA ALA A 854 28.58 3.76 24.05
C ALA A 854 29.28 2.49 23.53
N TYR A 855 29.44 2.44 22.21
CA TYR A 855 30.59 1.83 21.55
C TYR A 855 31.54 2.98 21.17
N GLU A 856 32.76 2.95 21.73
CA GLU A 856 33.83 3.89 21.46
C GLU A 856 35.04 3.12 20.90
N SER A 857 35.53 3.57 19.75
CA SER A 857 36.56 2.91 18.95
C SER A 857 37.82 3.77 18.80
N ALA A 858 37.73 5.09 18.97
CA ALA A 858 38.85 6.01 18.95
C ALA A 858 39.69 5.86 20.23
N LYS A 859 40.99 5.61 20.07
CA LYS A 859 41.88 5.34 21.20
C LYS A 859 42.14 6.61 22.01
N ASN A 860 41.69 6.60 23.27
CA ASN A 860 41.80 7.71 24.23
C ASN A 860 40.91 8.93 23.90
N ALA A 861 39.88 8.77 23.06
CA ALA A 861 38.84 9.78 22.93
C ALA A 861 38.00 9.86 24.23
N PRO A 862 37.69 11.06 24.75
CA PRO A 862 36.71 11.21 25.82
C PRO A 862 35.29 10.97 25.28
N PHE A 863 34.56 10.04 25.89
CA PHE A 863 33.20 9.65 25.48
C PHE A 863 32.22 9.67 26.66
N ASP A 864 30.92 9.60 26.36
CA ASP A 864 29.87 9.45 27.37
C ASP A 864 29.75 7.97 27.79
N ASN A 865 30.34 7.63 28.94
CA ASN A 865 30.32 6.28 29.50
C ASN A 865 29.13 6.03 30.44
N THR A 866 28.02 6.76 30.28
CA THR A 866 26.77 6.45 31.01
C THR A 866 26.08 5.21 30.42
N THR A 867 25.00 4.77 31.06
CA THR A 867 24.14 3.69 30.53
C THR A 867 22.69 4.11 30.69
N ALA A 868 22.02 4.32 29.55
CA ALA A 868 20.63 4.75 29.52
C ALA A 868 19.68 3.56 29.73
N THR A 869 18.55 3.79 30.39
CA THR A 869 17.61 2.71 30.75
C THR A 869 16.13 3.06 30.49
N ALA A 870 15.37 2.06 30.04
CA ALA A 870 13.92 2.05 29.92
C ALA A 870 13.38 0.67 30.36
N ILE A 871 12.12 0.56 30.74
CA ILE A 871 11.59 -0.64 31.43
C ILE A 871 10.62 -1.40 30.53
N LEU A 872 10.82 -2.71 30.38
CA LEU A 872 9.82 -3.67 29.93
C LEU A 872 9.20 -4.34 31.17
N GLU A 873 7.88 -4.28 31.30
CA GLU A 873 7.15 -4.73 32.50
C GLU A 873 5.99 -5.67 32.16
N TYR A 874 5.82 -6.75 32.93
CA TYR A 874 4.79 -7.75 32.72
C TYR A 874 3.53 -7.43 33.54
N LYS A 875 2.36 -7.35 32.87
CA LYS A 875 1.07 -6.88 33.42
C LYS A 875 0.51 -7.60 34.66
N LEU A 876 1.08 -8.75 35.04
CA LEU A 876 0.63 -9.57 36.16
C LEU A 876 1.72 -9.81 37.22
N SER A 877 2.84 -9.06 37.19
CA SER A 877 3.86 -9.17 38.22
C SER A 877 3.54 -8.33 39.46
N ALA A 878 3.99 -8.80 40.63
CA ALA A 878 4.21 -7.92 41.77
C ALA A 878 5.28 -6.85 41.44
N ALA A 879 5.43 -5.84 42.29
CA ALA A 879 6.42 -4.79 42.11
C ALA A 879 7.85 -5.29 42.39
N SER A 880 8.53 -5.84 41.37
CA SER A 880 9.95 -6.19 41.43
C SER A 880 10.85 -4.99 41.05
N GLN A 881 12.12 -5.08 41.42
CA GLN A 881 13.18 -4.30 40.77
C GLN A 881 13.38 -4.81 39.32
N PRO A 882 13.82 -3.98 38.37
CA PRO A 882 14.12 -4.42 37.01
C PRO A 882 15.52 -5.05 36.90
N ILE A 883 15.65 -6.13 36.12
CA ILE A 883 16.94 -6.79 35.84
C ILE A 883 17.68 -6.02 34.74
N LEU A 884 19.00 -5.83 34.85
CA LEU A 884 19.84 -5.14 33.86
C LEU A 884 20.48 -6.13 32.87
N PRO A 885 20.57 -5.84 31.55
CA PRO A 885 21.28 -6.70 30.60
C PRO A 885 22.81 -6.58 30.75
N GLN A 886 23.52 -7.66 30.40
CA GLN A 886 24.96 -7.61 30.20
C GLN A 886 25.28 -6.95 28.85
N LEU A 887 25.79 -5.72 28.87
CA LEU A 887 26.21 -5.00 27.66
C LEU A 887 27.69 -5.31 27.32
N PRO A 888 28.06 -5.42 26.02
CA PRO A 888 29.46 -5.60 25.58
C PRO A 888 30.36 -4.46 26.05
N ALA A 889 31.66 -4.71 26.20
CA ALA A 889 32.61 -3.67 26.58
C ALA A 889 32.55 -2.49 25.59
N TYR A 890 32.77 -1.26 26.05
CA TYR A 890 32.60 -0.07 25.20
C TYR A 890 33.51 -0.10 23.97
N ASN A 891 34.62 -0.83 24.01
CA ASN A 891 35.58 -1.01 22.93
C ASN A 891 35.49 -2.39 22.25
N ASP A 892 34.38 -3.12 22.39
CA ASP A 892 34.20 -4.47 21.85
C ASP A 892 33.89 -4.47 20.34
N THR A 893 34.90 -4.14 19.55
CA THR A 893 34.89 -4.19 18.08
C THR A 893 34.60 -5.60 17.54
N ASN A 894 34.87 -6.66 18.32
CA ASN A 894 34.55 -8.03 17.92
C ASN A 894 33.04 -8.27 17.92
N THR A 895 32.32 -7.82 18.96
CA THR A 895 30.85 -7.88 18.99
C THR A 895 30.22 -7.01 17.90
N VAL A 896 30.79 -5.83 17.61
CA VAL A 896 30.35 -4.98 16.46
C VAL A 896 30.50 -5.73 15.14
N THR A 897 31.71 -6.26 14.87
CA THR A 897 32.02 -7.00 13.64
C THR A 897 31.12 -8.24 13.48
N ALA A 898 30.90 -8.98 14.57
CA ALA A 898 30.04 -10.17 14.58
C ALA A 898 28.56 -9.82 14.37
N PHE A 899 28.09 -8.65 14.81
CA PHE A 899 26.75 -8.16 14.53
C PHE A 899 26.59 -7.78 13.05
N SER A 900 27.46 -6.90 12.53
CA SER A 900 27.36 -6.38 11.16
C SER A 900 27.48 -7.49 10.11
N ASN A 901 28.39 -8.46 10.30
CA ASN A 901 28.58 -9.59 9.37
C ASN A 901 27.38 -10.56 9.29
N GLN A 902 26.43 -10.51 10.22
CA GLN A 902 25.18 -11.29 10.13
C GLN A 902 24.11 -10.61 9.26
N ILE A 903 24.24 -9.30 8.99
CA ILE A 903 23.25 -8.53 8.23
C ILE A 903 23.39 -8.88 6.74
N LYS A 904 22.33 -9.47 6.18
CA LYS A 904 22.23 -9.88 4.77
C LYS A 904 20.85 -9.53 4.21
N SER A 905 20.73 -9.40 2.89
CA SER A 905 19.40 -9.31 2.26
C SER A 905 18.61 -10.62 2.44
N PRO A 906 17.25 -10.59 2.40
CA PRO A 906 16.42 -11.76 2.71
C PRO A 906 16.57 -12.92 1.71
N GLY A 907 17.17 -12.67 0.55
CA GLY A 907 17.45 -13.61 -0.52
C GLY A 907 18.38 -12.97 -1.56
N LYS A 908 18.54 -13.60 -2.72
CA LYS A 908 19.40 -13.08 -3.79
C LYS A 908 18.87 -11.74 -4.33
N VAL A 909 19.75 -10.75 -4.47
CA VAL A 909 19.45 -9.41 -4.99
C VAL A 909 20.20 -9.12 -6.30
N ILE A 910 19.76 -8.08 -7.03
CA ILE A 910 20.44 -7.62 -8.25
C ILE A 910 21.41 -6.50 -7.86
N VAL A 911 22.70 -6.80 -7.91
CA VAL A 911 23.79 -5.87 -7.63
C VAL A 911 24.46 -5.50 -8.95
N PRO A 912 24.84 -4.24 -9.20
CA PRO A 912 25.67 -3.88 -10.35
C PRO A 912 26.96 -4.72 -10.40
N THR A 913 27.14 -5.49 -11.47
CA THR A 913 28.34 -6.31 -11.72
C THR A 913 29.31 -5.60 -12.66
N LYS A 914 28.80 -4.97 -13.72
CA LYS A 914 29.50 -3.92 -14.47
C LYS A 914 29.52 -2.66 -13.61
N ILE A 915 30.70 -2.06 -13.49
CA ILE A 915 30.92 -0.78 -12.81
C ILE A 915 31.34 0.23 -13.86
N ASP A 916 30.68 1.38 -13.88
CA ASP A 916 30.99 2.50 -14.77
C ASP A 916 31.87 3.53 -14.04
N GLU A 917 31.59 3.77 -12.75
CA GLU A 917 32.30 4.72 -11.90
C GLU A 917 32.89 3.96 -10.70
N ASN A 918 34.21 3.85 -10.61
CA ASN A 918 34.89 3.08 -9.55
C ASN A 918 35.73 4.02 -8.68
N LEU A 919 35.20 4.38 -7.51
CA LEU A 919 35.73 5.43 -6.64
C LEU A 919 36.38 4.83 -5.39
N PHE A 920 37.45 5.46 -4.90
CA PHE A 920 38.10 5.13 -3.64
C PHE A 920 38.19 6.39 -2.79
N PHE A 921 37.52 6.41 -1.64
CA PHE A 921 37.51 7.52 -0.71
C PHE A 921 38.27 7.13 0.57
N ALA A 922 39.50 7.66 0.72
CA ALA A 922 40.18 7.69 2.01
C ALA A 922 39.49 8.73 2.89
N VAL A 923 39.05 8.33 4.08
CA VAL A 923 38.23 9.14 4.99
C VAL A 923 38.81 9.17 6.39
N GLY A 924 38.56 10.22 7.15
CA GLY A 924 38.99 10.30 8.56
C GLY A 924 39.36 11.70 9.03
N LEU A 925 40.09 11.73 10.15
CA LEU A 925 40.39 12.92 10.94
C LEU A 925 41.77 13.51 10.61
N GLY A 926 41.92 14.82 10.77
CA GLY A 926 43.15 15.56 10.52
C GLY A 926 43.15 16.92 11.22
N PHE A 927 44.01 17.84 10.77
CA PHE A 927 44.27 19.11 11.46
C PHE A 927 44.54 20.29 10.55
N PHE A 928 44.11 21.47 10.99
CA PHE A 928 44.53 22.75 10.43
C PHE A 928 45.56 23.41 11.35
N ASN A 929 46.72 23.73 10.80
CA ASN A 929 47.72 24.55 11.47
C ASN A 929 47.20 25.96 11.76
N CYS A 930 47.58 26.52 12.91
CA CYS A 930 47.19 27.86 13.35
C CYS A 930 48.13 28.40 14.45
N SER A 931 48.03 29.69 14.76
CA SER A 931 48.90 30.34 15.76
C SER A 931 48.46 30.01 17.21
N PRO A 932 49.34 29.47 18.07
CA PRO A 932 49.00 29.06 19.44
C PRO A 932 48.21 30.11 20.22
N GLY A 933 47.15 29.67 20.93
CA GLY A 933 46.23 30.55 21.63
C GLY A 933 44.81 29.99 21.74
N PRO A 934 43.81 30.80 22.12
CA PRO A 934 42.45 30.34 22.45
C PRO A 934 41.64 29.84 21.24
N ARG A 935 42.20 29.89 20.02
CA ARG A 935 41.62 29.33 18.78
C ARG A 935 42.39 28.11 18.26
N CYS A 936 43.28 27.54 19.05
CA CYS A 936 44.20 26.46 18.68
C CYS A 936 44.33 25.43 19.81
N GLN A 937 43.19 24.86 20.24
CA GLN A 937 43.09 23.90 21.34
C GLN A 937 42.95 22.44 20.86
N GLY A 938 43.22 22.17 19.58
CA GLY A 938 43.49 20.82 19.11
C GLY A 938 44.91 20.37 19.48
N PRO A 939 45.21 19.05 19.45
CA PRO A 939 46.54 18.49 19.63
C PRO A 939 47.66 19.29 18.95
N ASN A 940 48.77 19.51 19.66
CA ASN A 940 49.94 20.26 19.20
C ASN A 940 49.66 21.70 18.74
N ASN A 941 48.73 22.42 19.40
CA ASN A 941 48.29 23.78 19.05
C ASN A 941 47.69 23.90 17.63
N THR A 942 47.00 22.86 17.19
CA THR A 942 46.29 22.87 15.90
C THR A 942 44.78 23.06 16.10
N ARG A 943 44.00 22.85 15.04
CA ARG A 943 42.54 22.74 15.10
C ARG A 943 42.13 21.45 14.41
N PHE A 944 41.21 20.69 14.99
CA PHE A 944 40.67 19.52 14.32
C PHE A 944 40.06 19.86 12.94
N GLY A 945 40.21 18.90 12.04
CA GLY A 945 39.63 18.84 10.71
C GLY A 945 39.25 17.40 10.39
N ALA A 946 38.46 17.21 9.36
CA ALA A 946 38.12 15.90 8.81
C ALA A 946 37.90 16.04 7.31
N SER A 947 38.02 14.94 6.56
CA SER A 947 38.00 14.98 5.10
C SER A 947 37.58 13.67 4.45
N MET A 948 37.18 13.77 3.18
CA MET A 948 37.17 12.67 2.23
C MET A 948 38.16 13.00 1.10
N ASN A 949 39.05 12.07 0.74
CA ASN A 949 40.14 12.26 -0.24
C ASN A 949 40.91 13.57 -0.09
N ASN A 950 41.34 13.89 1.14
CA ASN A 950 42.08 15.10 1.48
C ASN A 950 41.29 16.42 1.25
N VAL A 951 40.00 16.36 0.93
CA VAL A 951 39.10 17.53 0.86
C VAL A 951 38.29 17.63 2.15
N SER A 952 38.52 18.70 2.90
CA SER A 952 37.69 19.08 4.05
C SER A 952 36.58 20.01 3.57
N PHE A 953 35.34 19.53 3.67
CA PHE A 953 34.20 20.15 3.02
C PHE A 953 33.79 21.47 3.67
N VAL A 954 33.58 22.49 2.84
CA VAL A 954 33.07 23.80 3.26
C VAL A 954 31.67 24.00 2.70
N LEU A 955 30.69 24.18 3.60
CA LEU A 955 29.34 24.59 3.21
C LEU A 955 29.36 25.98 2.54
N PRO A 956 28.68 26.16 1.39
CA PRO A 956 28.59 27.46 0.74
C PRO A 956 27.74 28.45 1.54
N LYS A 957 27.86 29.75 1.22
CA LYS A 957 27.24 30.85 1.98
C LYS A 957 26.29 31.74 1.18
N ARG A 958 26.26 31.62 -0.16
CA ARG A 958 25.53 32.53 -1.08
C ARG A 958 24.33 31.90 -1.77
N ALA A 959 24.30 30.57 -1.84
CA ALA A 959 23.24 29.74 -2.42
C ALA A 959 23.39 28.31 -1.84
N SER A 960 22.38 27.46 -1.99
CA SER A 960 22.59 26.02 -1.81
C SER A 960 23.36 25.44 -3.01
N LEU A 961 24.01 24.28 -2.85
CA LEU A 961 24.68 23.59 -3.98
C LEU A 961 23.69 23.23 -5.10
N LEU A 962 22.50 22.74 -4.74
CA LEU A 962 21.44 22.42 -5.69
C LEU A 962 20.90 23.66 -6.41
N GLN A 963 20.74 24.78 -5.69
CA GLN A 963 20.38 26.06 -6.30
C GLN A 963 21.48 26.53 -7.25
N ALA A 964 22.75 26.45 -6.85
CA ALA A 964 23.88 26.85 -7.67
C ALA A 964 24.05 25.99 -8.93
N TYR A 965 23.77 24.69 -8.85
CA TYR A 965 23.73 23.78 -9.99
C TYR A 965 22.58 24.12 -10.96
N THR A 966 21.36 24.22 -10.45
CA THR A 966 20.16 24.43 -11.29
C THR A 966 20.01 25.86 -11.83
N GLN A 967 20.64 26.86 -11.18
CA GLN A 967 20.65 28.26 -11.61
C GLN A 967 22.01 28.72 -12.18
N ASN A 968 22.97 27.80 -12.38
CA ASN A 968 24.33 28.05 -12.88
C ASN A 968 25.08 29.19 -12.15
N ILE A 969 24.98 29.26 -10.83
CA ILE A 969 25.56 30.35 -10.03
C ILE A 969 27.09 30.18 -9.92
N PRO A 970 27.90 31.11 -10.45
CA PRO A 970 29.35 30.95 -10.49
C PRO A 970 30.00 31.12 -9.10
N ASN A 971 31.14 30.44 -8.92
CA ASN A 971 32.00 30.50 -7.74
C ASN A 971 31.29 30.08 -6.43
N ILE A 972 30.47 29.04 -6.50
CA ILE A 972 29.85 28.37 -5.34
C ILE A 972 30.52 27.03 -5.03
N TYR A 973 30.86 26.26 -6.07
CA TYR A 973 31.50 24.95 -5.98
C TYR A 973 32.33 24.67 -7.24
N THR A 974 33.11 23.59 -7.22
CA THR A 974 33.81 23.03 -8.39
C THR A 974 33.52 21.53 -8.54
N THR A 975 33.57 20.99 -9.76
CA THR A 975 33.27 19.56 -10.06
C THR A 975 34.52 18.68 -10.10
N ASP A 976 35.58 19.09 -9.39
CA ASP A 976 36.91 18.47 -9.39
C ASP A 976 37.20 17.73 -8.06
N PHE A 977 36.16 17.13 -7.44
CA PHE A 977 36.38 16.23 -6.30
C PHE A 977 37.22 15.02 -6.77
N PRO A 978 38.31 14.68 -6.09
CA PRO A 978 39.21 13.61 -6.53
C PRO A 978 38.55 12.22 -6.38
N PRO A 979 38.45 11.39 -7.44
CA PRO A 979 37.81 10.07 -7.40
C PRO A 979 38.61 9.02 -6.62
N VAL A 980 39.91 9.27 -6.43
CA VAL A 980 40.86 8.47 -5.65
C VAL A 980 41.70 9.39 -4.76
N PRO A 981 42.33 8.91 -3.68
CA PRO A 981 43.11 9.76 -2.78
C PRO A 981 44.27 10.44 -3.54
N PRO A 982 44.45 11.78 -3.45
CA PRO A 982 45.50 12.50 -4.19
C PRO A 982 46.94 12.05 -3.88
N MET A 983 47.14 11.42 -2.73
CA MET A 983 48.32 10.61 -2.44
C MET A 983 47.85 9.27 -1.86
N GLN A 984 48.47 8.18 -2.32
CA GLN A 984 48.30 6.86 -1.71
C GLN A 984 49.39 6.64 -0.65
N PHE A 985 48.99 6.02 0.46
CA PHE A 985 49.86 5.72 1.61
C PHE A 985 49.29 4.49 2.35
N ASP A 986 50.01 3.97 3.34
CA ASP A 986 49.43 3.01 4.28
C ASP A 986 48.42 3.74 5.17
N TYR A 987 47.14 3.62 4.83
CA TYR A 987 46.03 4.26 5.52
C TYR A 987 45.86 3.77 6.96
N THR A 988 46.45 2.64 7.34
CA THR A 988 46.27 2.03 8.67
C THR A 988 47.54 2.00 9.52
N GLY A 989 48.69 2.32 8.93
CA GLY A 989 50.00 2.40 9.58
C GLY A 989 50.37 3.80 10.06
N ASN A 990 51.66 4.15 9.96
CA ASN A 990 52.19 5.44 10.41
C ASN A 990 52.08 6.51 9.31
N VAL A 991 51.06 7.37 9.38
CA VAL A 991 50.85 8.42 8.37
C VAL A 991 51.83 9.60 8.54
N PRO A 992 52.58 10.00 7.49
CA PRO A 992 53.45 11.18 7.53
C PRO A 992 52.70 12.48 7.88
N ARG A 993 53.26 13.29 8.77
CA ARG A 993 52.65 14.55 9.27
C ARG A 993 52.23 15.55 8.19
N GLY A 994 52.84 15.53 7.01
CA GLY A 994 52.43 16.37 5.87
C GLY A 994 51.04 16.03 5.31
N LEU A 995 50.55 14.80 5.51
CA LEU A 995 49.22 14.36 5.08
C LEU A 995 48.13 14.61 6.13
N TRP A 996 48.50 15.15 7.30
CA TRP A 996 47.54 15.43 8.38
C TRP A 996 46.72 16.70 8.11
N GLN A 997 47.06 17.51 7.11
CA GLN A 997 46.36 18.77 6.80
C GLN A 997 45.54 18.68 5.50
N PRO A 998 44.20 18.47 5.59
CA PRO A 998 43.35 18.48 4.41
C PRO A 998 43.17 19.87 3.81
N VAL A 999 42.80 19.94 2.54
CA VAL A 999 42.50 21.17 1.82
C VAL A 999 41.04 21.53 2.00
N LYS A 1000 40.75 22.76 2.44
CA LYS A 1000 39.37 23.25 2.54
C LYS A 1000 38.79 23.56 1.16
N GLY A 1001 37.63 23.01 0.84
CA GLY A 1001 36.97 23.27 -0.44
C GLY A 1001 35.52 22.83 -0.50
N THR A 1002 34.81 23.33 -1.51
CA THR A 1002 33.44 22.93 -1.85
C THR A 1002 33.49 22.19 -3.18
N LYS A 1003 34.12 21.01 -3.16
CA LYS A 1003 34.31 20.16 -4.34
C LYS A 1003 33.24 19.07 -4.40
N LEU A 1004 32.65 18.88 -5.57
CA LEU A 1004 31.58 17.93 -5.85
C LEU A 1004 32.07 16.93 -6.91
N TYR A 1005 31.52 15.71 -6.90
CA TYR A 1005 31.78 14.71 -7.93
C TYR A 1005 30.59 14.60 -8.88
N LYS A 1006 30.83 14.56 -10.20
CA LYS A 1006 29.76 14.50 -11.21
C LYS A 1006 29.55 13.07 -11.69
N LEU A 1007 28.29 12.62 -11.70
CA LEU A 1007 27.84 11.31 -12.14
C LEU A 1007 26.83 11.46 -13.27
N LYS A 1008 26.94 10.61 -14.30
CA LYS A 1008 25.89 10.50 -15.33
C LYS A 1008 24.68 9.76 -14.77
N PHE A 1009 23.48 10.12 -15.25
CA PHE A 1009 22.27 9.38 -14.91
C PHE A 1009 22.41 7.91 -15.34
N GLY A 1010 22.09 6.98 -14.43
CA GLY A 1010 22.17 5.54 -14.67
C GLY A 1010 23.56 4.92 -14.58
N SER A 1011 24.64 5.67 -14.28
CA SER A 1011 25.97 5.08 -14.02
C SER A 1011 25.92 4.07 -12.86
N ASN A 1012 26.57 2.92 -13.04
CA ASN A 1012 26.77 1.93 -11.99
C ASN A 1012 28.00 2.34 -11.15
N VAL A 1013 27.76 2.78 -9.93
CA VAL A 1013 28.80 3.34 -9.04
C VAL A 1013 29.25 2.31 -8.01
N GLN A 1014 30.56 2.16 -7.86
CA GLN A 1014 31.20 1.54 -6.70
C GLN A 1014 31.98 2.60 -5.92
N ILE A 1015 31.87 2.57 -4.59
CA ILE A 1015 32.71 3.37 -3.70
C ILE A 1015 33.35 2.44 -2.68
N VAL A 1016 34.68 2.48 -2.57
CA VAL A 1016 35.42 1.94 -1.42
C VAL A 1016 35.67 3.09 -0.45
N LEU A 1017 35.07 3.02 0.73
CA LEU A 1017 35.38 3.88 1.87
C LEU A 1017 36.51 3.22 2.68
N GLN A 1018 37.56 3.97 3.00
CA GLN A 1018 38.74 3.49 3.74
C GLN A 1018 38.99 4.43 4.93
N ASP A 1019 38.87 3.92 6.16
CA ASP A 1019 39.28 4.66 7.37
C ASP A 1019 40.80 4.87 7.36
N THR A 1020 41.25 5.95 8.03
CA THR A 1020 42.63 6.40 8.00
C THR A 1020 43.18 6.76 9.38
N SER A 1021 44.35 6.20 9.73
CA SER A 1021 45.12 6.48 10.94
C SER A 1021 45.82 7.87 10.94
N ILE A 1022 45.30 8.84 10.17
CA ILE A 1022 45.86 10.20 10.06
C ILE A 1022 45.92 10.90 11.42
N PHE A 1023 44.99 10.62 12.34
CA PHE A 1023 45.07 11.07 13.74
C PHE A 1023 44.78 9.92 14.71
N SER A 1024 43.62 9.30 14.55
CA SER A 1024 43.22 8.04 15.15
C SER A 1024 42.43 7.30 14.08
N THR A 1025 42.56 5.98 14.03
CA THR A 1025 41.52 5.13 13.45
C THR A 1025 40.26 5.26 14.30
N GLU A 1026 39.10 5.34 13.69
CA GLU A 1026 37.80 5.38 14.37
C GLU A 1026 36.72 4.85 13.44
N ASP A 1027 35.72 4.19 14.00
CA ASP A 1027 34.58 3.69 13.24
C ASP A 1027 33.67 4.85 12.80
N HIS A 1028 33.33 4.89 11.52
CA HIS A 1028 32.74 6.08 10.90
C HIS A 1028 31.42 5.77 10.18
N PRO A 1029 30.25 6.13 10.76
CA PRO A 1029 28.96 6.00 10.09
C PRO A 1029 28.88 7.00 8.93
N VAL A 1030 28.91 6.53 7.68
CA VAL A 1030 28.76 7.39 6.49
C VAL A 1030 27.36 7.24 5.92
N HIS A 1031 26.61 8.35 5.88
CA HIS A 1031 25.29 8.44 5.26
C HIS A 1031 25.42 8.94 3.80
N LEU A 1032 24.59 8.41 2.90
CA LEU A 1032 24.39 8.93 1.53
C LEU A 1032 22.92 9.31 1.32
N HIS A 1033 22.67 10.60 1.14
CA HIS A 1033 21.33 11.14 0.92
C HIS A 1033 20.72 10.65 -0.40
N GLY A 1034 19.41 10.45 -0.45
CA GLY A 1034 18.66 10.10 -1.67
C GLY A 1034 18.86 8.67 -2.20
N TYR A 1035 19.76 7.89 -1.61
CA TYR A 1035 20.12 6.56 -2.10
C TYR A 1035 20.03 5.47 -1.03
N HIS A 1036 19.72 4.26 -1.51
CA HIS A 1036 19.96 3.02 -0.80
C HIS A 1036 21.01 2.24 -1.60
N PHE A 1037 22.09 1.81 -0.95
CA PHE A 1037 23.23 1.12 -1.58
C PHE A 1037 23.40 -0.29 -1.02
N TYR A 1038 23.98 -1.19 -1.82
CA TYR A 1038 24.38 -2.54 -1.38
C TYR A 1038 25.78 -2.51 -0.81
N ILE A 1039 25.98 -3.07 0.39
CA ILE A 1039 27.31 -3.24 1.00
C ILE A 1039 27.87 -4.59 0.53
N VAL A 1040 28.79 -4.55 -0.44
CA VAL A 1040 29.31 -5.76 -1.09
C VAL A 1040 30.50 -6.38 -0.36
N GLY A 1041 31.18 -5.64 0.51
CA GLY A 1041 32.24 -6.17 1.37
C GLY A 1041 32.70 -5.16 2.42
N GLN A 1042 33.29 -5.65 3.50
CA GLN A 1042 33.95 -4.86 4.54
C GLN A 1042 35.17 -5.63 5.06
N GLY A 1043 36.13 -4.93 5.65
CA GLY A 1043 37.33 -5.55 6.22
C GLY A 1043 38.18 -4.59 7.04
N PHE A 1044 39.30 -5.10 7.55
CA PHE A 1044 40.30 -4.35 8.33
C PHE A 1044 41.60 -4.18 7.54
N GLY A 1045 42.41 -3.19 7.91
CA GLY A 1045 43.62 -2.80 7.19
C GLY A 1045 43.32 -1.99 5.93
N ASN A 1046 44.33 -1.89 5.06
CA ASN A 1046 44.17 -1.32 3.72
C ASN A 1046 43.37 -2.26 2.80
N PHE A 1047 42.37 -1.73 2.11
CA PHE A 1047 41.71 -2.41 1.00
C PHE A 1047 42.70 -2.70 -0.12
N ASN A 1048 42.75 -3.96 -0.56
CA ASN A 1048 43.54 -4.41 -1.70
C ASN A 1048 42.59 -4.94 -2.78
N PRO A 1049 42.45 -4.27 -3.94
CA PRO A 1049 41.49 -4.66 -4.97
C PRO A 1049 41.74 -6.05 -5.56
N ALA A 1050 42.98 -6.57 -5.53
CA ALA A 1050 43.30 -7.89 -6.04
C ALA A 1050 43.00 -9.02 -5.04
N ARG A 1051 42.91 -8.72 -3.74
CA ARG A 1051 42.60 -9.66 -2.66
C ARG A 1051 41.11 -9.63 -2.28
N ASP A 1052 40.60 -8.43 -2.04
CA ASP A 1052 39.35 -8.25 -1.30
C ASP A 1052 38.09 -8.30 -2.18
N THR A 1053 38.21 -7.93 -3.47
CA THR A 1053 37.08 -7.98 -4.41
C THR A 1053 36.60 -9.42 -4.68
N ALA A 1054 37.49 -10.40 -4.56
CA ALA A 1054 37.14 -11.82 -4.66
C ALA A 1054 36.26 -12.30 -3.48
N GLY A 1055 36.29 -11.60 -2.35
CA GLY A 1055 35.43 -11.84 -1.19
C GLY A 1055 34.08 -11.12 -1.23
N PHE A 1056 33.78 -10.35 -2.30
CA PHE A 1056 32.56 -9.55 -2.35
C PHE A 1056 31.29 -10.41 -2.42
N ASN A 1057 30.36 -10.15 -1.50
CA ASN A 1057 29.03 -10.71 -1.56
C ASN A 1057 28.23 -10.05 -2.68
N LEU A 1058 28.12 -10.73 -3.83
CA LEU A 1058 27.27 -10.34 -4.96
C LEU A 1058 26.00 -11.20 -5.04
N VAL A 1059 25.65 -11.91 -3.96
CA VAL A 1059 24.48 -12.78 -3.87
C VAL A 1059 23.41 -12.18 -2.96
N ASP A 1060 23.69 -12.07 -1.65
CA ASP A 1060 22.77 -11.52 -0.63
C ASP A 1060 23.33 -10.33 0.18
N PRO A 1061 24.10 -9.38 -0.41
CA PRO A 1061 24.63 -8.23 0.34
C PRO A 1061 23.50 -7.37 0.90
N PRO A 1062 23.61 -6.89 2.14
CA PRO A 1062 22.59 -6.04 2.73
C PRO A 1062 22.52 -4.69 2.03
N GLN A 1063 21.30 -4.14 1.96
CA GLN A 1063 21.03 -2.81 1.44
C GLN A 1063 20.72 -1.86 2.59
N ARG A 1064 21.38 -0.69 2.60
CA ARG A 1064 21.29 0.34 3.65
C ARG A 1064 21.39 1.75 3.07
N ASN A 1065 21.22 2.77 3.91
CA ASN A 1065 21.53 4.16 3.58
C ASN A 1065 22.62 4.78 4.48
N THR A 1066 22.95 4.15 5.61
CA THR A 1066 24.14 4.47 6.41
C THR A 1066 25.01 3.23 6.62
N ILE A 1067 26.33 3.38 6.48
CA ILE A 1067 27.31 2.30 6.68
C ILE A 1067 28.42 2.75 7.63
N ASP A 1068 28.65 1.95 8.65
CA ASP A 1068 29.81 2.07 9.53
C ASP A 1068 31.05 1.58 8.76
N VAL A 1069 31.98 2.50 8.49
CA VAL A 1069 33.31 2.18 7.94
C VAL A 1069 34.16 1.68 9.11
N PRO A 1070 34.60 0.41 9.11
CA PRO A 1070 35.23 -0.19 10.30
C PRO A 1070 36.47 0.57 10.76
N VAL A 1071 36.63 0.72 12.08
CA VAL A 1071 37.83 1.28 12.72
C VAL A 1071 39.11 0.63 12.18
N GLY A 1072 39.96 1.42 11.52
CA GLY A 1072 41.19 0.94 10.87
C GLY A 1072 40.93 -0.04 9.72
N GLY A 1073 39.85 0.16 8.96
CA GLY A 1073 39.36 -0.74 7.95
C GLY A 1073 38.63 -0.06 6.79
N TRP A 1074 37.81 -0.82 6.08
CA TRP A 1074 37.17 -0.37 4.83
C TRP A 1074 35.77 -0.96 4.63
N ALA A 1075 34.96 -0.29 3.83
CA ALA A 1075 33.64 -0.73 3.38
C ALA A 1075 33.44 -0.43 1.89
N ALA A 1076 33.03 -1.43 1.12
CA ALA A 1076 32.75 -1.31 -0.31
C ALA A 1076 31.23 -1.31 -0.55
N ILE A 1077 30.71 -0.25 -1.18
CA ILE A 1077 29.29 -0.07 -1.49
C ILE A 1077 29.04 0.06 -3.00
N ARG A 1078 27.86 -0.35 -3.46
CA ARG A 1078 27.40 -0.20 -4.86
C ARG A 1078 25.98 0.34 -4.95
N PHE A 1079 25.75 1.26 -5.89
CA PHE A 1079 24.43 1.78 -6.26
C PHE A 1079 24.40 2.17 -7.74
N VAL A 1080 23.19 2.45 -8.26
CA VAL A 1080 23.00 3.06 -9.59
C VAL A 1080 22.66 4.53 -9.38
N ALA A 1081 23.24 5.45 -10.15
CA ALA A 1081 22.95 6.88 -10.11
C ALA A 1081 21.58 7.20 -10.75
N ASP A 1082 20.49 6.62 -10.21
CA ASP A 1082 19.12 6.65 -10.75
C ASP A 1082 18.27 7.85 -10.29
N ASN A 1083 18.88 8.79 -9.56
CA ASN A 1083 18.17 9.88 -8.88
C ASN A 1083 18.86 11.23 -9.16
N PRO A 1084 18.28 12.13 -9.98
CA PRO A 1084 18.95 13.33 -10.49
C PRO A 1084 19.02 14.45 -9.45
N GLY A 1085 20.04 15.29 -9.53
CA GLY A 1085 20.25 16.47 -8.68
C GLY A 1085 21.50 16.41 -7.81
N VAL A 1086 21.48 17.05 -6.64
CA VAL A 1086 22.64 17.15 -5.74
C VAL A 1086 22.38 16.37 -4.46
N TRP A 1087 23.27 15.43 -4.13
CA TRP A 1087 23.11 14.48 -3.02
C TRP A 1087 24.31 14.53 -2.08
N PHE A 1088 24.03 14.73 -0.79
CA PHE A 1088 25.06 14.86 0.24
C PHE A 1088 25.56 13.49 0.71
N MET A 1089 26.87 13.37 0.97
CA MET A 1089 27.47 12.19 1.58
C MET A 1089 28.37 12.65 2.73
N HIS A 1090 28.14 12.18 3.95
CA HIS A 1090 28.85 12.70 5.12
C HIS A 1090 28.96 11.69 6.26
N CYS A 1091 29.95 11.89 7.14
CA CYS A 1091 29.97 11.19 8.42
C CYS A 1091 28.83 11.69 9.30
N HIS A 1092 28.14 10.74 9.93
CA HIS A 1092 26.97 10.96 10.77
C HIS A 1092 27.33 11.21 12.24
N ILE A 1093 28.64 11.25 12.57
CA ILE A 1093 29.17 11.88 13.78
C ILE A 1093 29.18 13.40 13.55
N ASP A 1094 28.36 14.16 14.29
CA ASP A 1094 28.11 15.59 14.07
C ASP A 1094 29.35 16.46 14.36
N THR A 1095 30.29 15.96 15.17
CA THR A 1095 31.63 16.53 15.33
C THR A 1095 32.43 16.48 14.03
N HIS A 1096 32.39 15.35 13.32
CA HIS A 1096 33.19 15.12 12.11
C HIS A 1096 32.62 15.85 10.91
N LEU A 1097 31.28 15.90 10.80
CA LEU A 1097 30.60 16.80 9.87
C LEU A 1097 31.00 18.27 10.11
N ALA A 1098 31.03 18.74 11.35
CA ALA A 1098 31.44 20.10 11.70
C ALA A 1098 32.95 20.38 11.43
N TRP A 1099 33.76 19.32 11.31
CA TRP A 1099 35.18 19.39 10.92
C TRP A 1099 35.43 19.21 9.42
N GLY A 1100 34.40 18.91 8.62
CA GLY A 1100 34.45 18.84 7.15
C GLY A 1100 34.42 17.43 6.54
N PHE A 1101 34.01 16.40 7.29
CA PHE A 1101 33.85 15.03 6.80
C PHE A 1101 32.61 14.87 5.90
N ALA A 1102 32.66 15.43 4.70
CA ALA A 1102 31.58 15.35 3.73
C ALA A 1102 32.04 15.55 2.28
N MET A 1103 31.11 15.33 1.34
CA MET A 1103 31.15 15.76 -0.06
C MET A 1103 29.71 15.79 -0.60
N ALA A 1104 29.51 16.20 -1.86
CA ALA A 1104 28.23 16.00 -2.55
C ALA A 1104 28.42 15.52 -3.99
N PHE A 1105 27.54 14.62 -4.43
CA PHE A 1105 27.43 14.20 -5.83
C PHE A 1105 26.51 15.15 -6.59
N ILE A 1106 26.83 15.41 -7.86
CA ILE A 1106 25.89 15.93 -8.86
C ILE A 1106 25.54 14.77 -9.79
N VAL A 1107 24.30 14.33 -9.76
CA VAL A 1107 23.76 13.35 -10.71
C VAL A 1107 23.01 14.13 -11.81
N GLU A 1108 23.40 13.91 -13.06
CA GLU A 1108 22.75 14.53 -14.22
C GLU A 1108 21.29 14.07 -14.38
N ASN A 1109 20.51 14.79 -15.19
CA ASN A 1109 19.19 14.31 -15.63
C ASN A 1109 19.38 13.18 -16.65
N GLY A 1110 18.44 12.23 -16.68
CA GLY A 1110 18.31 11.27 -17.79
C GLY A 1110 17.61 11.87 -19.01
N VAL A 1111 17.06 11.00 -19.85
CA VAL A 1111 16.41 11.36 -21.13
C VAL A 1111 14.91 11.61 -20.95
N GLY A 1112 14.26 10.83 -20.09
CA GLY A 1112 12.83 10.94 -19.82
C GLY A 1112 12.46 12.00 -18.77
N GLU A 1113 11.21 12.47 -18.79
CA GLU A 1113 10.70 13.33 -17.71
C GLU A 1113 10.82 12.62 -16.35
N SER A 1114 10.51 11.32 -16.28
CA SER A 1114 10.67 10.47 -15.10
C SER A 1114 12.12 10.28 -14.63
N GLU A 1115 13.10 10.77 -15.39
CA GLU A 1115 14.54 10.71 -15.12
C GLU A 1115 15.11 12.13 -14.88
N THR A 1116 14.26 13.15 -14.93
CA THR A 1116 14.60 14.57 -14.81
C THR A 1116 14.20 15.10 -13.42
N LEU A 1117 15.08 15.89 -12.82
CA LEU A 1117 14.85 16.59 -11.55
C LEU A 1117 13.62 17.50 -11.60
N LEU A 1118 12.79 17.46 -10.56
CA LEU A 1118 11.64 18.36 -10.41
C LEU A 1118 12.10 19.82 -10.22
N PRO A 1119 11.34 20.81 -10.72
CA PRO A 1119 11.64 22.23 -10.51
C PRO A 1119 11.60 22.60 -9.02
N PRO A 1120 12.34 23.65 -8.59
CA PRO A 1120 12.33 24.10 -7.20
C PRO A 1120 10.93 24.50 -6.74
N PRO A 1121 10.51 24.11 -5.51
CA PRO A 1121 9.23 24.54 -4.96
C PRO A 1121 9.24 26.05 -4.67
N PHE A 1122 8.09 26.69 -4.87
CA PHE A 1122 7.93 28.15 -4.76
C PHE A 1122 8.20 28.71 -3.34
N ASP A 1123 8.14 27.88 -2.29
CA ASP A 1123 8.45 28.26 -0.90
C ASP A 1123 9.87 27.87 -0.46
N LEU A 1124 10.76 27.49 -1.39
CA LEU A 1124 12.17 27.22 -1.13
C LEU A 1124 12.84 28.44 -0.44
N PRO A 1125 13.44 28.27 0.76
CA PRO A 1125 14.09 29.37 1.45
C PRO A 1125 15.22 29.98 0.63
N GLN A 1126 15.38 31.31 0.73
CA GLN A 1126 16.45 32.06 0.07
C GLN A 1126 17.68 32.20 0.98
N CYS A 1127 18.85 32.17 0.36
CA CYS A 1127 20.14 32.56 0.95
C CYS A 1127 20.31 34.09 0.89
#